data_AF-A0A9X5CG60-F1
#
_entry.id   AF-A0A9X5CG60-F1
#
_cell.length_a   1.000
_cell.length_b   1.000
_cell.length_c   1.000
_cell.angle_alpha   90.00
_cell.angle_beta   90.00
_cell.angle_gamma   90.00
#
_symmetry.space_group_name_H-M   'P 1'
#
loop_
_entity.id
_entity.type
_entity.pdbx_description
1 polymer ?
#
loop_
_entity_poly.entity_id
_entity_poly.type
_entity_poly.pdbx_seq_one_letter_code
_entity_poly.pdbx_strand_id
1 'polypeptide(L)'
;MFSFLDLLEITQKQEHAEEVIDLIADKVSELTIKIETERSMVEHIVLPTYRYIEQLLDMYASPESLALSYNKKYILAEVLSKLGEKMNAELVLVDLRAGLSEFSAPLLFDPRVKKFLVTSTSYQSVKGTEILLHQLSKGLPLNENSKIPEILLTMGQENINTTDIVSGLTAVYDKYVSEDNVSITDDLVTELPFASELVHLESMQRIMKNLNGREFYNHILGIVRNSYIAQQEIQKTDDQLTRDDVIKRIHSFAEKQITAEGNGALKVLMTDPVQNLIRKYKNSIPNTVIMGAKGSGKTFLYREILRNQFWEKFIINMDKQNSGGTEMYPSSVLTVPLLASGNAGEFYEILENTIQNYNRFYLKGKIQNSVYLDNRDVLLQHIRKEYDPLQWKDIWREMILNSMGGSYQSLEELEEDLSSQGLKVVFMIDGLEEIFSQTVTSKTEKNAVVSLCRDMLNEIKIKYQNFGLMVFLRKDMARDAITINFEQFNSLYHSLELRWSSTEALRLAVWLVDQAVPDFYKEEAAIEMAPREVIDRTLHKLWGVKLGKPTSNEANSSRWILAALSDFNGQLQARDIIRFLEKSTVNMGKDIYHDRYLMPVEIKKAVSDCSVEKISEIRQEIKALEPILDKLENAPAEKKILPFHNDTFHLSQTEEKVMKQEGYLRVENDKYYLPEIIRHALKFRYERGSRPKVLSLLLEWSRKVAETAIENKAV
;
A
#
# COMPACT_ATOMS: atom_id res chain seq x y z
N MET A 1 9.21 11.39 -17.12
CA MET A 1 9.29 9.97 -17.55
C MET A 1 10.58 9.80 -18.33
N PHE A 2 11.30 8.70 -18.14
CA PHE A 2 12.52 8.32 -18.86
C PHE A 2 12.20 7.14 -19.80
N SER A 3 12.91 6.97 -20.92
CA SER A 3 12.61 5.95 -21.93
C SER A 3 13.83 5.16 -22.39
N PHE A 4 13.59 4.05 -23.08
CA PHE A 4 14.62 3.23 -23.70
C PHE A 4 15.43 4.01 -24.73
N LEU A 5 14.80 4.90 -25.52
CA LEU A 5 15.55 5.76 -26.45
C LEU A 5 16.50 6.72 -25.72
N ASP A 6 16.11 7.25 -24.55
CA ASP A 6 17.00 8.07 -23.72
C ASP A 6 18.16 7.23 -23.17
N LEU A 7 17.89 5.97 -22.78
CA LEU A 7 18.92 5.02 -22.36
C LEU A 7 19.95 4.79 -23.46
N LEU A 8 19.50 4.58 -24.71
CA LEU A 8 20.40 4.40 -25.85
C LEU A 8 21.28 5.63 -26.08
N GLU A 9 20.71 6.84 -26.02
CA GLU A 9 21.47 8.09 -26.22
C GLU A 9 22.56 8.27 -25.14
N ILE A 10 22.24 7.97 -23.88
CA ILE A 10 23.22 8.05 -22.78
C ILE A 10 24.30 6.97 -22.94
N THR A 11 23.89 5.74 -23.28
CA THR A 11 24.82 4.61 -23.48
C THR A 11 25.80 4.87 -24.63
N GLN A 12 25.40 5.63 -25.65
CA GLN A 12 26.30 6.03 -26.73
C GLN A 12 27.40 6.98 -26.28
N LYS A 13 27.09 7.91 -25.36
CA LYS A 13 28.03 8.94 -24.90
C LYS A 13 29.06 8.42 -23.90
N GLN A 14 28.75 7.35 -23.17
CA GLN A 14 29.63 6.80 -22.14
C GLN A 14 30.43 5.59 -22.64
N GLU A 15 31.57 5.30 -22.01
CA GLU A 15 32.41 4.14 -22.32
C GLU A 15 32.12 2.94 -21.41
N HIS A 16 31.69 3.19 -20.17
CA HIS A 16 31.45 2.15 -19.16
C HIS A 16 29.99 2.09 -18.71
N ALA A 17 29.52 0.88 -18.40
CA ALA A 17 28.14 0.67 -17.97
C ALA A 17 27.82 1.34 -16.62
N GLU A 18 28.78 1.37 -15.70
CA GLU A 18 28.67 1.98 -14.37
C GLU A 18 28.30 3.48 -14.46
N GLU A 19 28.94 4.22 -15.35
CA GLU A 19 28.68 5.65 -15.57
C GLU A 19 27.26 5.90 -16.09
N VAL A 20 26.78 5.02 -16.97
CA VAL A 20 25.40 5.06 -17.48
C VAL A 20 24.42 4.82 -16.33
N ILE A 21 24.69 3.82 -15.50
CA ILE A 21 23.81 3.39 -14.41
C ILE A 21 23.68 4.45 -13.33
N ASP A 22 24.76 5.14 -12.96
CA ASP A 22 24.70 6.21 -11.96
C ASP A 22 23.86 7.41 -12.40
N LEU A 23 23.77 7.66 -13.70
CA LEU A 23 22.95 8.75 -14.25
C LEU A 23 21.46 8.42 -14.36
N ILE A 24 21.10 7.14 -14.49
CA ILE A 24 19.74 6.72 -14.84
C ILE A 24 19.00 5.96 -13.74
N ALA A 25 19.71 5.38 -12.76
CA ALA A 25 19.13 4.49 -11.75
C ALA A 25 17.91 5.10 -11.06
N ASP A 26 18.05 6.33 -10.54
CA ASP A 26 16.96 7.03 -9.86
C ASP A 26 15.76 7.23 -10.79
N LYS A 27 16.00 7.61 -12.04
CA LYS A 27 14.95 7.87 -13.04
C LYS A 27 14.20 6.60 -13.45
N VAL A 28 14.90 5.47 -13.54
CA VAL A 28 14.29 4.18 -13.90
C VAL A 28 13.56 3.59 -12.70
N SER A 29 14.05 3.80 -11.48
CA SER A 29 13.39 3.34 -10.24
C SER A 29 11.98 3.91 -10.03
N GLU A 30 11.70 5.08 -10.62
CA GLU A 30 10.38 5.71 -10.59
C GLU A 30 9.37 5.08 -11.58
N LEU A 31 9.82 4.25 -12.52
CA LEU A 31 9.01 3.68 -13.60
C LEU A 31 8.38 2.33 -13.25
N THR A 32 7.70 2.27 -12.11
CA THR A 32 7.08 1.02 -11.62
C THR A 32 5.61 0.88 -12.01
N ILE A 33 5.20 -0.32 -12.40
CA ILE A 33 3.80 -0.75 -12.45
C ILE A 33 3.56 -1.86 -11.43
N LYS A 34 2.34 -1.92 -10.88
CA LYS A 34 1.94 -3.00 -9.97
C LYS A 34 1.14 -4.04 -10.74
N ILE A 35 1.60 -5.29 -10.69
CA ILE A 35 0.94 -6.43 -11.32
C ILE A 35 0.40 -7.37 -10.24
N GLU A 36 -0.89 -7.70 -10.34
CA GLU A 36 -1.54 -8.67 -9.47
C GLU A 36 -1.26 -10.09 -9.99
N THR A 37 -0.59 -10.90 -9.18
CA THR A 37 -0.39 -12.33 -9.45
C THR A 37 -1.26 -13.17 -8.51
N GLU A 38 -1.37 -14.48 -8.76
CA GLU A 38 -2.10 -15.42 -7.89
C GLU A 38 -1.55 -15.50 -6.45
N ARG A 39 -0.31 -15.04 -6.23
CA ARG A 39 0.42 -15.18 -4.95
C ARG A 39 0.79 -13.85 -4.29
N SER A 40 1.04 -12.80 -5.07
CA SER A 40 1.50 -11.49 -4.60
C SER A 40 1.16 -10.38 -5.59
N MET A 41 1.01 -9.16 -5.08
CA MET A 41 1.14 -7.96 -5.91
C MET A 41 2.63 -7.69 -6.05
N VAL A 42 3.15 -7.82 -7.28
CA VAL A 42 4.57 -7.63 -7.57
C VAL A 42 4.75 -6.29 -8.26
N GLU A 43 5.76 -5.53 -7.83
CA GLU A 43 6.18 -4.32 -8.53
C GLU A 43 7.12 -4.71 -9.67
N HIS A 44 6.77 -4.31 -10.89
CA HIS A 44 7.60 -4.48 -12.08
C HIS A 44 8.08 -3.11 -12.53
N ILE A 45 9.35 -3.01 -12.89
CA ILE A 45 9.90 -1.82 -13.52
C ILE A 45 9.65 -1.93 -15.03
N VAL A 46 9.03 -0.90 -15.61
CA VAL A 46 8.73 -0.84 -17.04
C VAL A 46 9.42 0.37 -17.64
N LEU A 47 10.44 0.12 -18.44
CA LEU A 47 11.11 1.13 -19.24
C LEU A 47 10.34 1.30 -20.57
N PRO A 48 9.56 2.38 -20.76
CA PRO A 48 8.82 2.58 -21.99
C PRO A 48 9.79 2.83 -23.15
N THR A 49 9.40 2.48 -24.38
CA THR A 49 10.23 2.72 -25.56
C THR A 49 10.51 4.21 -25.78
N TYR A 50 9.47 5.05 -25.66
CA TYR A 50 9.51 6.50 -25.86
C TYR A 50 8.62 7.21 -24.84
N ARG A 51 8.88 8.51 -24.61
CA ARG A 51 8.15 9.38 -23.68
C ARG A 51 6.96 10.08 -24.34
N TYR A 52 7.11 10.42 -25.61
CA TYR A 52 6.11 11.07 -26.48
C TYR A 52 6.37 10.63 -27.93
N ILE A 53 5.34 10.69 -28.78
CA ILE A 53 5.37 10.05 -30.11
C ILE A 53 6.46 10.65 -31.00
N GLU A 54 6.69 11.96 -30.90
CA GLU A 54 7.68 12.69 -31.71
C GLU A 54 9.12 12.21 -31.44
N GLN A 55 9.39 11.63 -30.27
CA GLN A 55 10.70 11.05 -29.96
C GLN A 55 11.07 9.89 -30.89
N LEU A 56 10.08 9.21 -31.47
CA LEU A 56 10.31 8.19 -32.50
C LEU A 56 10.78 8.78 -33.83
N LEU A 57 10.44 10.04 -34.10
CA LEU A 57 10.83 10.76 -35.31
C LEU A 57 12.22 11.39 -35.17
N ASP A 58 12.60 11.74 -33.93
CA ASP A 58 13.88 12.35 -33.56
C ASP A 58 14.88 11.33 -33.00
N MET A 59 15.06 10.18 -33.67
CA MET A 59 16.04 9.18 -33.22
C MET A 59 17.49 9.67 -33.45
N TYR A 60 18.13 10.18 -32.40
CA TYR A 60 19.54 10.60 -32.41
C TYR A 60 20.54 9.43 -32.26
N ALA A 61 20.04 8.25 -31.90
CA ALA A 61 20.84 7.09 -31.60
C ALA A 61 20.92 6.15 -32.82
N SER A 62 22.09 6.06 -33.47
CA SER A 62 22.30 5.07 -34.53
C SER A 62 22.79 3.73 -33.96
N PRO A 63 22.24 2.59 -34.37
CA PRO A 63 22.68 1.26 -33.94
C PRO A 63 24.17 0.99 -34.21
N GLU A 64 24.72 1.59 -35.25
CA GLU A 64 26.15 1.52 -35.57
C GLU A 64 26.99 2.15 -34.47
N SER A 65 26.57 3.30 -33.91
CA SER A 65 27.31 3.97 -32.84
C SER A 65 27.37 3.18 -31.53
N LEU A 66 26.41 2.27 -31.30
CA LEU A 66 26.45 1.33 -30.18
C LEU A 66 27.46 0.19 -30.40
N ALA A 67 27.76 -0.15 -31.66
CA ALA A 67 28.61 -1.27 -32.04
C ALA A 67 30.05 -0.87 -32.48
N LEU A 68 30.33 0.43 -32.65
CA LEU A 68 31.52 0.94 -33.32
C LEU A 68 32.85 0.86 -32.53
N SER A 69 32.85 0.49 -31.24
CA SER A 69 34.10 0.33 -30.48
C SER A 69 34.26 -1.07 -29.87
N TYR A 70 35.49 -1.60 -29.89
CA TYR A 70 35.81 -2.93 -29.39
C TYR A 70 35.48 -3.11 -27.89
N ASN A 71 35.55 -2.02 -27.12
CA ASN A 71 35.19 -1.99 -25.70
C ASN A 71 33.66 -1.91 -25.45
N LYS A 72 32.85 -1.64 -26.48
CA LYS A 72 31.38 -1.57 -26.40
C LYS A 72 30.69 -2.85 -26.89
N LYS A 73 31.44 -3.94 -27.12
CA LYS A 73 30.86 -5.24 -27.49
C LYS A 73 29.84 -5.66 -26.43
N TYR A 74 28.58 -5.76 -26.85
CA TYR A 74 27.47 -6.15 -26.00
C TYR A 74 27.15 -5.20 -24.82
N ILE A 75 27.56 -3.94 -24.90
CA ILE A 75 27.37 -2.95 -23.84
C ILE A 75 25.89 -2.80 -23.43
N LEU A 76 24.97 -2.92 -24.39
CA LEU A 76 23.54 -2.77 -24.12
C LEU A 76 23.01 -3.85 -23.16
N ALA A 77 23.40 -5.12 -23.37
CA ALA A 77 23.03 -6.21 -22.49
C ALA A 77 23.64 -6.03 -21.08
N GLU A 78 24.87 -5.53 -21.01
CA GLU A 78 25.56 -5.27 -19.74
C GLU A 78 24.91 -4.13 -18.95
N VAL A 79 24.59 -3.02 -19.62
CA VAL A 79 23.86 -1.89 -19.01
C VAL A 79 22.51 -2.36 -18.47
N LEU A 80 21.72 -3.10 -19.26
CA LEU A 80 20.42 -3.60 -18.82
C LEU A 80 20.55 -4.59 -17.65
N SER A 81 21.54 -5.48 -17.69
CA SER A 81 21.79 -6.46 -16.62
C SER A 81 22.18 -5.79 -15.31
N LYS A 82 23.19 -4.89 -15.34
CA LYS A 82 23.66 -4.18 -14.15
C LYS A 82 22.64 -3.16 -13.64
N LEU A 83 21.84 -2.57 -14.53
CA LEU A 83 20.69 -1.75 -14.13
C LEU A 83 19.67 -2.60 -13.37
N GLY A 84 19.36 -3.81 -13.87
CA GLY A 84 18.52 -4.78 -13.16
C GLY A 84 19.07 -5.11 -11.77
N GLU A 85 20.37 -5.41 -11.66
CA GLU A 85 21.05 -5.68 -10.39
C GLU A 85 20.95 -4.50 -9.41
N LYS A 86 21.25 -3.27 -9.86
CA LYS A 86 21.14 -2.06 -9.01
C LYS A 86 19.69 -1.79 -8.57
N MET A 87 18.71 -2.17 -9.38
CA MET A 87 17.30 -2.05 -9.07
C MET A 87 16.75 -3.24 -8.25
N ASN A 88 17.59 -4.21 -7.90
CA ASN A 88 17.20 -5.46 -7.24
C ASN A 88 16.11 -6.24 -8.01
N ALA A 89 16.16 -6.20 -9.35
CA ALA A 89 15.27 -6.94 -10.22
C ALA A 89 15.77 -8.37 -10.41
N GLU A 90 14.91 -9.36 -10.15
CA GLU A 90 15.23 -10.78 -10.33
C GLU A 90 15.40 -11.18 -11.81
N LEU A 91 14.68 -10.50 -12.71
CA LEU A 91 14.70 -10.78 -14.15
C LEU A 91 14.50 -9.50 -14.97
N VAL A 92 15.28 -9.38 -16.05
CA VAL A 92 15.11 -8.31 -17.05
C VAL A 92 14.56 -8.92 -18.34
N LEU A 93 13.34 -8.53 -18.71
CA LEU A 93 12.68 -8.95 -19.95
C LEU A 93 12.73 -7.80 -20.96
N VAL A 94 13.15 -8.09 -22.19
CA VAL A 94 13.21 -7.10 -23.27
C VAL A 94 12.33 -7.58 -24.42
N ASP A 95 11.26 -6.83 -24.70
CA ASP A 95 10.42 -7.05 -25.87
C ASP A 95 11.09 -6.44 -27.11
N LEU A 96 11.52 -7.31 -28.03
CA LEU A 96 12.22 -6.91 -29.24
C LEU A 96 11.23 -6.77 -30.40
N ARG A 97 11.43 -5.75 -31.22
CA ARG A 97 10.63 -5.57 -32.44
C ARG A 97 10.77 -6.79 -33.34
N ALA A 98 9.65 -7.24 -33.91
CA ALA A 98 9.62 -8.39 -34.80
C ALA A 98 10.61 -8.26 -35.98
N GLY A 99 11.33 -9.35 -36.25
CA GLY A 99 12.30 -9.45 -37.33
C GLY A 99 13.73 -9.05 -36.93
N LEU A 100 14.61 -9.01 -37.93
CA LEU A 100 16.00 -8.56 -37.78
C LEU A 100 16.04 -7.04 -37.95
N SER A 101 15.90 -6.30 -36.87
CA SER A 101 16.13 -4.85 -36.86
C SER A 101 17.49 -4.50 -36.26
N GLU A 102 18.01 -3.35 -36.67
CA GLU A 102 19.30 -2.85 -36.19
C GLU A 102 19.32 -2.61 -34.67
N PHE A 103 18.19 -2.19 -34.08
CA PHE A 103 18.06 -2.02 -32.62
C PHE A 103 17.93 -3.34 -31.86
N SER A 104 17.41 -4.40 -32.49
CA SER A 104 17.27 -5.71 -31.86
C SER A 104 18.56 -6.53 -31.96
N ALA A 105 19.35 -6.32 -33.02
CA ALA A 105 20.56 -7.09 -33.31
C ALA A 105 21.58 -7.13 -32.13
N PRO A 106 21.87 -6.04 -31.40
CA PRO A 106 22.82 -6.08 -30.29
C PRO A 106 22.44 -7.04 -29.16
N LEU A 107 21.14 -7.22 -28.90
CA LEU A 107 20.63 -8.15 -27.88
C LEU A 107 20.40 -9.55 -28.45
N LEU A 108 19.88 -9.61 -29.69
CA LEU A 108 19.55 -10.86 -30.37
C LEU A 108 20.79 -11.71 -30.66
N PHE A 109 21.91 -11.09 -31.02
CA PHE A 109 23.17 -11.77 -31.31
C PHE A 109 24.17 -11.81 -30.14
N ASP A 110 23.80 -11.33 -28.94
CA ASP A 110 24.61 -11.51 -27.73
C ASP A 110 24.44 -12.93 -27.19
N PRO A 111 25.45 -13.82 -27.23
CA PRO A 111 25.32 -15.20 -26.77
C PRO A 111 24.98 -15.33 -25.27
N ARG A 112 25.20 -14.29 -24.46
CA ARG A 112 24.95 -14.30 -23.00
C ARG A 112 23.47 -14.13 -22.65
N VAL A 113 22.67 -13.58 -23.56
CA VAL A 113 21.24 -13.33 -23.38
C VAL A 113 20.45 -14.62 -23.67
N LYS A 114 19.50 -15.02 -22.81
CA LYS A 114 18.55 -16.11 -23.11
C LYS A 114 17.46 -15.58 -24.05
N LYS A 115 17.15 -16.32 -25.12
CA LYS A 115 16.16 -15.91 -26.13
C LYS A 115 14.92 -16.77 -26.04
N PHE A 116 13.76 -16.12 -26.20
CA PHE A 116 12.46 -16.74 -26.41
C PHE A 116 11.93 -16.27 -27.76
N LEU A 117 11.70 -17.19 -28.69
CA LEU A 117 11.20 -16.90 -30.04
C LEU A 117 9.73 -17.29 -30.11
N VAL A 118 8.85 -16.29 -30.18
CA VAL A 118 7.40 -16.50 -30.32
C VAL A 118 7.06 -16.62 -31.81
N THR A 119 6.52 -17.77 -32.21
CA THR A 119 6.11 -18.03 -33.60
C THR A 119 4.68 -18.56 -33.67
N SER A 120 4.07 -18.54 -34.85
CA SER A 120 2.71 -19.07 -35.08
C SER A 120 2.73 -20.20 -36.11
N THR A 121 1.63 -20.94 -36.20
CA THR A 121 1.45 -22.04 -37.17
C THR A 121 1.41 -21.60 -38.64
N SER A 122 1.48 -20.29 -38.93
CA SER A 122 1.48 -19.77 -40.30
C SER A 122 2.81 -20.08 -41.01
N TYR A 123 2.73 -20.44 -42.30
CA TYR A 123 3.92 -20.75 -43.10
C TYR A 123 4.97 -19.62 -43.09
N GLN A 124 4.52 -18.35 -43.15
CA GLN A 124 5.42 -17.19 -43.13
C GLN A 124 6.16 -17.05 -41.79
N SER A 125 5.46 -17.24 -40.67
CA SER A 125 6.06 -17.18 -39.32
C SER A 125 7.09 -18.29 -39.13
N VAL A 126 6.74 -19.52 -39.54
CA VAL A 126 7.63 -20.68 -39.44
C VAL A 126 8.90 -20.46 -40.27
N LYS A 127 8.77 -20.07 -41.54
CA LYS A 127 9.93 -19.78 -42.40
C LYS A 127 10.77 -18.61 -41.90
N GLY A 128 10.16 -17.55 -41.38
CA GLY A 128 10.89 -16.44 -40.75
C GLY A 128 11.70 -16.90 -39.53
N THR A 129 11.12 -17.79 -38.71
CA THR A 129 11.76 -18.35 -37.53
C THR A 129 12.93 -19.26 -37.91
N GLU A 130 12.77 -20.14 -38.91
CA GLU A 130 13.86 -20.98 -39.45
C GLU A 130 15.06 -20.13 -39.91
N ILE A 131 14.81 -19.04 -40.64
CA ILE A 131 15.87 -18.13 -41.10
C ILE A 131 16.59 -17.49 -39.92
N LEU A 132 15.85 -17.03 -38.91
CA LEU A 132 16.43 -16.42 -37.71
C LEU A 132 17.31 -17.43 -36.94
N LEU A 133 16.80 -18.64 -36.72
CA LEU A 133 17.54 -19.73 -36.09
C LEU A 133 18.84 -20.06 -36.83
N HIS A 134 18.81 -20.08 -38.16
CA HIS A 134 20.02 -20.24 -38.97
C HIS A 134 21.05 -19.15 -38.74
N GLN A 135 20.65 -17.88 -38.57
CA GLN A 135 21.59 -16.80 -38.30
C GLN A 135 22.13 -16.83 -36.87
N LEU A 136 21.27 -17.12 -35.88
CA LEU A 136 21.69 -17.26 -34.49
C LEU A 136 22.73 -18.38 -34.33
N SER A 137 22.50 -19.50 -35.01
CA SER A 137 23.38 -20.69 -34.94
C SER A 137 24.77 -20.47 -35.55
N LYS A 138 24.95 -19.49 -36.47
CA LYS A 138 26.28 -19.15 -37.00
C LYS A 138 27.21 -18.50 -35.98
N GLY A 139 26.65 -17.83 -34.98
CA GLY A 139 27.40 -17.10 -33.95
C GLY A 139 27.50 -17.83 -32.60
N LEU A 140 26.90 -19.02 -32.47
CA LEU A 140 26.79 -19.76 -31.23
C LEU A 140 27.58 -21.08 -31.32
N PRO A 141 28.68 -21.27 -30.55
CA PRO A 141 29.17 -22.62 -30.32
C PRO A 141 28.12 -23.36 -29.50
N LEU A 142 27.52 -24.44 -30.03
CA LEU A 142 26.57 -25.27 -29.31
C LEU A 142 27.34 -26.26 -28.41
N ASN A 143 27.37 -26.00 -27.11
CA ASN A 143 27.91 -26.88 -26.08
C ASN A 143 26.89 -26.99 -24.92
N GLU A 144 27.18 -27.82 -23.92
CA GLU A 144 26.28 -28.09 -22.78
C GLU A 144 25.88 -26.82 -22.00
N ASN A 145 26.66 -25.75 -22.07
CA ASN A 145 26.41 -24.48 -21.37
C ASN A 145 25.80 -23.39 -22.28
N SER A 146 25.48 -23.72 -23.53
CA SER A 146 24.95 -22.74 -24.49
C SER A 146 23.50 -22.39 -24.18
N LYS A 147 23.20 -21.10 -24.11
CA LYS A 147 21.81 -20.60 -23.96
C LYS A 147 21.07 -20.68 -25.29
N ILE A 148 20.57 -21.87 -25.60
CA ILE A 148 19.81 -22.13 -26.84
C ILE A 148 18.48 -21.34 -26.82
N PRO A 149 18.10 -20.71 -27.95
CA PRO A 149 16.79 -20.08 -28.10
C PRO A 149 15.65 -21.08 -27.90
N GLU A 150 14.73 -20.75 -27.01
CA GLU A 150 13.52 -21.53 -26.77
C GLU A 150 12.39 -20.99 -27.63
N ILE A 151 11.62 -21.88 -28.25
CA ILE A 151 10.60 -21.51 -29.24
C ILE A 151 9.23 -21.71 -28.61
N LEU A 152 8.42 -20.66 -28.62
CA LEU A 152 7.03 -20.68 -28.17
C LEU A 152 6.12 -20.70 -29.41
N LEU A 153 5.58 -21.88 -29.73
CA LEU A 153 4.66 -22.05 -30.86
C LEU A 153 3.23 -21.74 -30.40
N THR A 154 2.71 -20.61 -30.87
CA THR A 154 1.39 -20.08 -30.49
C THR A 154 0.35 -20.31 -31.59
N MET A 155 -0.92 -19.99 -31.30
CA MET A 155 -2.05 -20.09 -32.24
C MET A 155 -2.34 -21.53 -32.70
N GLY A 156 -1.99 -22.52 -31.87
CA GLY A 156 -2.40 -23.91 -32.07
C GLY A 156 -3.91 -24.04 -31.93
N GLN A 157 -4.58 -24.47 -32.99
CA GLN A 157 -5.98 -24.91 -32.94
C GLN A 157 -6.00 -26.44 -32.88
N GLU A 158 -6.99 -27.04 -32.21
CA GLU A 158 -7.09 -28.50 -32.02
C GLU A 158 -7.05 -29.31 -33.35
N ASN A 159 -7.30 -28.66 -34.50
CA ASN A 159 -7.34 -29.29 -35.81
C ASN A 159 -6.05 -29.14 -36.65
N ILE A 160 -5.00 -28.48 -36.13
CA ILE A 160 -3.75 -28.26 -36.86
C ILE A 160 -2.67 -29.22 -36.31
N ASN A 161 -2.15 -30.10 -37.16
CA ASN A 161 -1.02 -30.94 -36.80
C ASN A 161 0.27 -30.11 -36.79
N THR A 162 0.84 -29.89 -35.61
CA THR A 162 2.07 -29.10 -35.37
C THR A 162 3.36 -29.90 -35.53
N THR A 163 3.27 -31.24 -35.64
CA THR A 163 4.44 -32.16 -35.68
C THR A 163 5.45 -31.80 -36.77
N ASP A 164 5.00 -31.47 -37.98
CA ASP A 164 5.87 -31.11 -39.11
C ASP A 164 6.57 -29.76 -38.88
N ILE A 165 5.90 -28.82 -38.20
CA ILE A 165 6.44 -27.50 -37.87
C ILE A 165 7.52 -27.64 -36.80
N VAL A 166 7.22 -28.37 -35.72
CA VAL A 166 8.17 -28.64 -34.63
C VAL A 166 9.40 -29.34 -35.18
N SER A 167 9.22 -30.41 -35.97
CA SER A 167 10.33 -31.14 -36.61
C SER A 167 11.19 -30.25 -37.51
N GLY A 168 10.56 -29.37 -38.30
CA GLY A 168 11.27 -28.43 -39.17
C GLY A 168 12.12 -27.40 -38.41
N LEU A 169 11.61 -26.90 -37.28
CA LEU A 169 12.33 -25.95 -36.43
C LEU A 169 13.48 -26.61 -35.67
N THR A 170 13.27 -27.82 -35.15
CA THR A 170 14.31 -28.60 -34.45
C THR A 170 15.45 -29.00 -35.39
N ALA A 171 15.13 -29.40 -36.64
CA ALA A 171 16.11 -29.78 -37.65
C ALA A 171 17.10 -28.66 -38.04
N VAL A 172 16.81 -27.40 -37.69
CA VAL A 172 17.76 -26.30 -37.87
C VAL A 172 18.99 -26.49 -36.97
N TYR A 173 18.80 -27.01 -35.76
CA TYR A 173 19.86 -27.21 -34.77
C TYR A 173 20.72 -28.43 -35.08
N ASP A 174 20.14 -29.50 -35.63
CA ASP A 174 20.86 -30.74 -36.01
C ASP A 174 22.04 -30.49 -36.95
N LYS A 175 21.99 -29.41 -37.76
CA LYS A 175 23.06 -29.01 -38.66
C LYS A 175 24.29 -28.41 -37.96
N TYR A 176 24.18 -28.07 -36.68
CA TYR A 176 25.19 -27.36 -35.90
C TYR A 176 25.59 -28.10 -34.60
N VAL A 177 24.93 -29.21 -34.27
CA VAL A 177 25.26 -30.09 -33.11
C VAL A 177 26.30 -31.12 -33.53
N SER A 178 27.25 -31.44 -32.64
CA SER A 178 28.24 -32.52 -32.85
C SER A 178 27.61 -33.88 -32.55
N GLU A 179 28.01 -34.94 -33.27
CA GLU A 179 27.37 -36.28 -33.28
C GLU A 179 27.17 -36.95 -31.90
N ASP A 180 27.80 -36.44 -30.83
CA ASP A 180 27.74 -36.99 -29.47
C ASP A 180 26.60 -36.45 -28.57
N ASN A 181 25.82 -35.43 -28.98
CA ASN A 181 24.88 -34.70 -28.10
C ASN A 181 23.41 -34.65 -28.58
N VAL A 182 22.84 -35.78 -28.96
CA VAL A 182 21.46 -35.90 -29.51
C VAL A 182 20.37 -35.55 -28.48
N SER A 183 20.65 -35.53 -27.18
CA SER A 183 19.62 -35.32 -26.13
C SER A 183 19.28 -33.86 -25.81
N ILE A 184 19.89 -32.87 -26.49
CA ILE A 184 19.72 -31.44 -26.15
C ILE A 184 18.45 -30.83 -26.81
N THR A 185 17.87 -31.50 -27.80
CA THR A 185 16.82 -30.94 -28.68
C THR A 185 15.38 -31.24 -28.29
N ASP A 186 15.13 -32.18 -27.36
CA ASP A 186 13.80 -32.77 -27.16
C ASP A 186 12.76 -31.85 -26.50
N ASP A 187 13.16 -30.70 -25.94
CA ASP A 187 12.26 -29.74 -25.26
C ASP A 187 12.41 -28.28 -25.76
N LEU A 188 12.93 -28.07 -26.98
CA LEU A 188 13.20 -26.70 -27.50
C LEU A 188 11.95 -25.94 -27.95
N VAL A 189 10.86 -26.64 -28.29
CA VAL A 189 9.61 -26.04 -28.77
C VAL A 189 8.49 -26.31 -27.79
N THR A 190 7.97 -25.27 -27.15
CA THR A 190 6.78 -25.37 -26.30
C THR A 190 5.55 -24.92 -27.07
N GLU A 191 4.56 -25.81 -27.17
CA GLU A 191 3.25 -25.50 -27.76
C GLU A 191 2.34 -24.79 -26.76
N LEU A 192 1.78 -23.65 -27.19
CA LEU A 192 0.88 -22.84 -26.39
C LEU A 192 -0.52 -22.83 -27.01
N PRO A 193 -1.57 -23.10 -26.22
CA PRO A 193 -2.94 -23.14 -26.73
C PRO A 193 -3.39 -21.76 -27.22
N PHE A 194 -4.33 -21.72 -28.17
CA PHE A 194 -4.90 -20.47 -28.64
C PHE A 194 -5.70 -19.77 -27.52
N ALA A 195 -5.24 -18.58 -27.10
CA ALA A 195 -5.90 -17.75 -26.10
C ALA A 195 -6.67 -16.60 -26.78
N SER A 196 -7.91 -16.87 -27.19
CA SER A 196 -8.77 -15.91 -27.93
C SER A 196 -9.01 -14.60 -27.18
N GLU A 197 -9.00 -14.65 -25.86
CA GLU A 197 -9.25 -13.53 -24.95
C GLU A 197 -8.06 -12.55 -24.87
N LEU A 198 -6.89 -12.93 -25.41
CA LEU A 198 -5.69 -12.09 -25.50
C LEU A 198 -5.56 -11.38 -26.84
N VAL A 199 -6.50 -11.60 -27.78
CA VAL A 199 -6.51 -10.92 -29.08
C VAL A 199 -6.83 -9.43 -28.91
N HIS A 200 -7.68 -9.08 -27.94
CA HIS A 200 -8.05 -7.71 -27.61
C HIS A 200 -7.48 -7.33 -26.23
N LEU A 201 -6.26 -6.82 -26.26
CA LEU A 201 -5.58 -6.32 -25.07
C LEU A 201 -6.17 -4.95 -24.69
N GLU A 202 -6.61 -4.81 -23.44
CA GLU A 202 -7.11 -3.55 -22.90
C GLU A 202 -6.14 -2.99 -21.85
N SER A 203 -6.27 -3.43 -20.59
CA SER A 203 -5.40 -3.04 -19.49
C SER A 203 -4.64 -4.24 -18.96
N MET A 204 -3.44 -4.00 -18.40
CA MET A 204 -2.61 -5.07 -17.82
C MET A 204 -3.37 -5.88 -16.76
N GLN A 205 -4.19 -5.23 -15.94
CA GLN A 205 -5.03 -5.88 -14.93
C GLN A 205 -6.05 -6.85 -15.56
N ARG A 206 -6.70 -6.44 -16.65
CA ARG A 206 -7.66 -7.30 -17.35
C ARG A 206 -6.96 -8.46 -18.07
N ILE A 207 -5.79 -8.22 -18.65
CA ILE A 207 -4.96 -9.25 -19.26
C ILE A 207 -4.57 -10.32 -18.23
N MET A 208 -4.06 -9.91 -17.06
CA MET A 208 -3.68 -10.84 -15.99
C MET A 208 -4.88 -11.63 -15.45
N LYS A 209 -6.03 -10.97 -15.28
CA LYS A 209 -7.27 -11.65 -14.87
C LYS A 209 -7.75 -12.68 -15.88
N ASN A 210 -7.59 -12.41 -17.18
CA ASN A 210 -7.95 -13.33 -18.25
C ASN A 210 -6.98 -14.54 -18.32
N LEU A 211 -5.73 -14.35 -17.90
CA LEU A 211 -4.70 -15.40 -17.89
C LEU A 211 -4.80 -16.36 -16.69
N ASN A 212 -5.28 -15.88 -15.54
CA ASN A 212 -5.33 -16.63 -14.28
C ASN A 212 -6.04 -17.99 -14.42
N GLY A 213 -5.38 -19.06 -13.99
CA GLY A 213 -5.90 -20.44 -14.02
C GLY A 213 -6.12 -21.06 -15.40
N ARG A 214 -5.60 -20.46 -16.49
CA ARG A 214 -5.73 -20.98 -17.86
C ARG A 214 -4.56 -21.89 -18.25
N GLU A 215 -4.78 -22.75 -19.26
CA GLU A 215 -3.73 -23.63 -19.78
C GLU A 215 -2.53 -22.86 -20.35
N PHE A 216 -2.76 -21.76 -21.06
CA PHE A 216 -1.69 -20.89 -21.55
C PHE A 216 -0.77 -20.42 -20.41
N TYR A 217 -1.36 -19.96 -19.31
CA TYR A 217 -0.62 -19.53 -18.13
C TYR A 217 0.09 -20.69 -17.45
N ASN A 218 -0.57 -21.85 -17.31
CA ASN A 218 0.00 -23.03 -16.68
C ASN A 218 1.21 -23.58 -17.46
N HIS A 219 1.20 -23.56 -18.79
CA HIS A 219 2.34 -23.96 -19.61
C HIS A 219 3.53 -23.02 -19.39
N ILE A 220 3.32 -21.70 -19.45
CA ILE A 220 4.37 -20.71 -19.16
C ILE A 220 4.88 -20.84 -17.73
N LEU A 221 3.99 -21.03 -16.75
CA LEU A 221 4.38 -21.24 -15.35
C LEU A 221 5.22 -22.51 -15.16
N GLY A 222 4.94 -23.56 -15.93
CA GLY A 222 5.76 -24.77 -15.99
C GLY A 222 7.18 -24.48 -16.46
N ILE A 223 7.34 -23.75 -17.57
CA ILE A 223 8.64 -23.32 -18.10
C ILE A 223 9.41 -22.54 -17.02
N VAL A 224 8.75 -21.58 -16.37
CA VAL A 224 9.37 -20.73 -15.35
C VAL A 224 9.83 -21.54 -14.13
N ARG A 225 8.98 -22.44 -13.63
CA ARG A 225 9.31 -23.30 -12.48
C ARG A 225 10.49 -24.21 -12.77
N ASN A 226 10.50 -24.85 -13.94
CA ASN A 226 11.54 -25.80 -14.31
C ASN A 226 12.87 -25.12 -14.61
N SER A 227 12.83 -23.89 -15.13
CA SER A 227 14.03 -23.17 -15.59
C SER A 227 14.64 -22.24 -14.55
N TYR A 228 13.86 -21.75 -13.57
CA TYR A 228 14.28 -20.64 -12.70
C TYR A 228 13.98 -20.81 -11.21
N ILE A 229 13.18 -21.81 -10.77
CA ILE A 229 12.82 -21.97 -9.34
C ILE A 229 13.46 -23.24 -8.76
N ALA A 230 14.37 -23.09 -7.81
CA ALA A 230 14.92 -24.22 -7.05
C ALA A 230 13.85 -24.80 -6.11
N GLN A 231 13.58 -26.11 -6.21
CA GLN A 231 12.65 -26.78 -5.31
C GLN A 231 13.23 -26.85 -3.89
N GLN A 232 12.69 -26.07 -2.95
CA GLN A 232 12.94 -26.25 -1.52
C GLN A 232 11.86 -27.16 -0.93
N GLU A 233 12.27 -28.33 -0.42
CA GLU A 233 11.40 -29.21 0.36
C GLU A 233 11.18 -28.61 1.76
N ILE A 234 9.96 -28.19 2.07
CA ILE A 234 9.59 -27.73 3.42
C ILE A 234 9.30 -28.95 4.30
N GLN A 235 10.15 -29.19 5.29
CA GLN A 235 9.90 -30.13 6.38
C GLN A 235 8.77 -29.62 7.28
N LYS A 236 7.76 -30.45 7.53
CA LYS A 236 6.72 -30.21 8.54
C LYS A 236 7.19 -30.73 9.90
N THR A 237 7.19 -29.87 10.92
CA THR A 237 7.16 -30.28 12.32
C THR A 237 5.70 -30.27 12.80
N ASP A 238 5.32 -31.37 13.45
CA ASP A 238 4.00 -31.63 14.01
C ASP A 238 4.04 -31.30 15.50
N ASP A 239 3.41 -30.19 15.88
CA ASP A 239 2.93 -29.91 17.23
C ASP A 239 1.62 -29.11 17.05
N GLN A 240 0.50 -29.82 16.92
CA GLN A 240 -0.81 -29.18 16.70
C GLN A 240 -1.32 -28.56 18.00
N LEU A 241 -1.29 -27.23 18.09
CA LEU A 241 -1.99 -26.46 19.13
C LEU A 241 -3.49 -26.78 19.12
N THR A 242 -4.08 -26.96 20.30
CA THR A 242 -5.54 -27.18 20.40
C THR A 242 -6.31 -25.89 20.10
N ARG A 243 -7.58 -26.01 19.69
CA ARG A 243 -8.46 -24.85 19.46
C ARG A 243 -8.54 -23.92 20.67
N ASP A 244 -8.57 -24.48 21.88
CA ASP A 244 -8.64 -23.72 23.13
C ASP A 244 -7.38 -22.87 23.34
N ASP A 245 -6.20 -23.45 23.12
CA ASP A 245 -4.93 -22.74 23.24
C ASP A 245 -4.83 -21.58 22.25
N VAL A 246 -5.26 -21.80 21.01
CA VAL A 246 -5.30 -20.77 19.96
C VAL A 246 -6.22 -19.61 20.37
N ILE A 247 -7.45 -19.89 20.80
CA ILE A 247 -8.42 -18.86 21.22
C ILE A 247 -7.89 -18.06 22.40
N LYS A 248 -7.34 -18.73 23.43
CA LYS A 248 -6.78 -18.06 24.61
C LYS A 248 -5.60 -17.15 24.27
N ARG A 249 -4.71 -17.59 23.37
CA ARG A 249 -3.58 -16.78 22.90
C ARG A 249 -4.06 -15.54 22.16
N ILE A 250 -5.01 -15.68 21.22
CA ILE A 250 -5.60 -14.55 20.51
C ILE A 250 -6.27 -13.59 21.49
N HIS A 251 -7.06 -14.09 22.44
CA HIS A 251 -7.73 -13.27 23.46
C HIS A 251 -6.74 -12.44 24.27
N SER A 252 -5.75 -13.09 24.89
CA SER A 252 -4.77 -12.42 25.73
C SER A 252 -3.94 -11.39 24.95
N PHE A 253 -3.62 -11.70 23.69
CA PHE A 253 -2.90 -10.76 22.83
C PHE A 253 -3.78 -9.55 22.48
N ALA A 254 -5.02 -9.76 22.03
CA ALA A 254 -5.94 -8.70 21.66
C ALA A 254 -6.31 -7.80 22.86
N GLU A 255 -6.57 -8.38 24.04
CA GLU A 255 -6.82 -7.65 25.28
C GLU A 255 -5.62 -6.75 25.67
N LYS A 256 -4.40 -7.29 25.55
CA LYS A 256 -3.17 -6.49 25.73
C LYS A 256 -3.09 -5.35 24.72
N GLN A 257 -3.48 -5.55 23.47
CA GLN A 257 -3.44 -4.47 22.47
C GLN A 257 -4.45 -3.35 22.76
N ILE A 258 -5.65 -3.67 23.26
CA ILE A 258 -6.65 -2.66 23.66
C ILE A 258 -6.17 -1.86 24.88
N THR A 259 -5.56 -2.54 25.86
CA THR A 259 -5.08 -1.92 27.10
C THR A 259 -3.73 -1.21 26.95
N ALA A 260 -2.91 -1.60 25.96
CA ALA A 260 -1.58 -1.05 25.69
C ALA A 260 -1.57 0.11 24.68
N GLU A 261 -2.71 0.72 24.35
CA GLU A 261 -2.74 2.09 23.81
C GLU A 261 -1.91 3.04 24.72
N GLY A 262 -1.76 2.70 26.01
CA GLY A 262 -0.75 3.18 26.97
C GLY A 262 0.72 2.91 26.63
N ASN A 263 1.25 1.72 26.96
CA ASN A 263 2.69 1.54 27.24
C ASN A 263 3.41 0.39 26.49
N GLY A 264 2.81 -0.20 25.46
CA GLY A 264 3.39 -1.35 24.75
C GLY A 264 4.30 -0.97 23.56
N ALA A 265 5.43 -1.67 23.41
CA ALA A 265 6.23 -1.66 22.18
C ALA A 265 5.49 -2.40 21.06
N LEU A 266 4.62 -1.69 20.35
CA LEU A 266 3.81 -2.25 19.27
C LEU A 266 4.60 -2.17 17.96
N LYS A 267 4.68 -3.28 17.22
CA LYS A 267 5.24 -3.29 15.87
C LYS A 267 4.18 -2.73 14.90
N VAL A 268 4.49 -1.65 14.20
CA VAL A 268 3.58 -1.04 13.22
C VAL A 268 3.36 -2.01 12.05
N LEU A 269 2.10 -2.30 11.70
CA LEU A 269 1.79 -2.95 10.43
C LEU A 269 2.15 -2.00 9.27
N MET A 270 2.98 -2.47 8.34
CA MET A 270 3.46 -1.67 7.22
C MET A 270 2.39 -1.50 6.13
N THR A 271 1.42 -0.61 6.40
CA THR A 271 0.35 -0.25 5.46
C THR A 271 0.87 0.56 4.25
N ASP A 272 0.14 0.52 3.13
CA ASP A 272 0.46 1.29 1.91
C ASP A 272 0.79 2.78 2.17
N PRO A 273 0.02 3.55 2.97
CA PRO A 273 0.35 4.93 3.29
C PRO A 273 1.69 5.12 4.01
N VAL A 274 2.04 4.19 4.91
CA VAL A 274 3.32 4.22 5.66
C VAL A 274 4.48 3.90 4.72
N GLN A 275 4.32 2.92 3.83
CA GLN A 275 5.31 2.61 2.80
C GLN A 275 5.52 3.80 1.85
N ASN A 276 4.45 4.46 1.40
CA ASN A 276 4.54 5.65 0.56
C ASN A 276 5.24 6.81 1.29
N LEU A 277 5.00 6.97 2.59
CA LEU A 277 5.68 7.97 3.43
C LEU A 277 7.19 7.71 3.48
N ILE A 278 7.57 6.46 3.76
CA ILE A 278 8.98 6.03 3.82
C ILE A 278 9.65 6.21 2.46
N ARG A 279 9.03 5.74 1.36
CA ARG A 279 9.57 5.87 0.00
C ARG A 279 9.78 7.33 -0.38
N LYS A 280 8.78 8.19 -0.15
CA LYS A 280 8.83 9.62 -0.52
C LYS A 280 9.91 10.38 0.25
N TYR A 281 10.12 10.05 1.51
CA TYR A 281 11.08 10.74 2.39
C TYR A 281 12.26 9.85 2.78
N LYS A 282 12.62 8.86 1.94
CA LYS A 282 13.74 7.95 2.21
C LYS A 282 15.06 8.72 2.35
N ASN A 283 15.28 9.69 1.46
CA ASN A 283 16.50 10.48 1.35
C ASN A 283 16.27 11.99 1.59
N SER A 284 15.14 12.38 2.18
CA SER A 284 14.81 13.80 2.40
C SER A 284 14.07 14.02 3.73
N ILE A 285 14.10 15.24 4.25
CA ILE A 285 13.40 15.57 5.49
C ILE A 285 11.89 15.55 5.25
N PRO A 286 11.10 14.84 6.08
CA PRO A 286 9.65 14.87 5.95
C PRO A 286 9.08 16.28 6.07
N ASN A 287 8.34 16.70 5.05
CA ASN A 287 7.59 17.94 5.04
C ASN A 287 6.23 17.69 4.38
N THR A 288 5.20 17.39 5.18
CA THR A 288 3.97 16.76 4.69
C THR A 288 2.77 16.87 5.63
N VAL A 289 1.57 16.72 5.07
CA VAL A 289 0.33 16.51 5.83
C VAL A 289 -0.06 15.04 5.72
N ILE A 290 -0.19 14.37 6.86
CA ILE A 290 -0.70 12.99 6.96
C ILE A 290 -2.16 13.08 7.37
N MET A 291 -3.05 12.95 6.38
CA MET A 291 -4.49 12.97 6.62
C MET A 291 -4.98 11.59 7.07
N GLY A 292 -6.09 11.55 7.79
CA GLY A 292 -6.79 10.30 8.06
C GLY A 292 -8.06 10.49 8.90
N ALA A 293 -9.02 9.58 8.76
CA ALA A 293 -10.23 9.56 9.58
C ALA A 293 -9.91 9.33 11.07
N LYS A 294 -10.90 9.46 11.96
CA LYS A 294 -10.71 9.07 13.35
C LYS A 294 -10.47 7.57 13.46
N GLY A 295 -9.55 7.14 14.33
CA GLY A 295 -9.17 5.72 14.45
C GLY A 295 -8.34 5.14 13.28
N SER A 296 -7.88 5.99 12.35
CA SER A 296 -7.01 5.57 11.22
C SER A 296 -5.57 5.25 11.62
N GLY A 297 -5.14 5.60 12.84
CA GLY A 297 -3.78 5.35 13.32
C GLY A 297 -2.83 6.56 13.26
N LYS A 298 -3.34 7.80 13.16
CA LYS A 298 -2.53 9.03 13.17
C LYS A 298 -1.64 9.16 14.41
N THR A 299 -2.23 9.21 15.60
CA THR A 299 -1.53 9.30 16.89
C THR A 299 -0.61 8.10 17.12
N PHE A 300 -1.01 6.91 16.64
CA PHE A 300 -0.17 5.73 16.69
C PHE A 300 1.10 5.90 15.83
N LEU A 301 0.98 6.30 14.57
CA LEU A 301 2.12 6.54 13.69
C LEU A 301 3.02 7.68 14.21
N TYR A 302 2.42 8.77 14.70
CA TYR A 302 3.13 9.86 15.37
C TYR A 302 4.00 9.34 16.53
N ARG A 303 3.41 8.53 17.42
CA ARG A 303 4.11 7.94 18.56
C ARG A 303 5.25 7.01 18.13
N GLU A 304 5.02 6.16 17.14
CA GLU A 304 6.03 5.21 16.69
C GLU A 304 7.21 5.89 15.98
N ILE A 305 6.98 6.98 15.25
CA ILE A 305 8.07 7.80 14.69
C ILE A 305 8.90 8.42 15.83
N LEU A 306 8.25 9.03 16.84
CA LEU A 306 8.95 9.63 17.99
C LEU A 306 9.73 8.61 18.81
N ARG A 307 9.19 7.40 19.02
CA ARG A 307 9.86 6.31 19.74
C ARG A 307 11.23 5.98 19.14
N ASN A 308 11.37 6.13 17.82
CA ASN A 308 12.63 5.88 17.13
C ASN A 308 13.62 7.04 17.23
N GLN A 309 13.18 8.22 17.68
CA GLN A 309 13.93 9.48 17.89
C GLN A 309 14.57 10.09 16.63
N PHE A 310 14.87 9.27 15.62
CA PHE A 310 15.42 9.63 14.32
C PHE A 310 14.54 9.03 13.23
N TRP A 311 14.30 9.81 12.17
CA TRP A 311 13.51 9.36 11.02
C TRP A 311 14.10 8.12 10.36
N GLU A 312 15.42 8.07 10.18
CA GLU A 312 16.08 6.93 9.54
C GLU A 312 16.03 5.68 10.41
N LYS A 313 16.04 5.82 11.75
CA LYS A 313 15.84 4.67 12.65
C LYS A 313 14.42 4.11 12.55
N PHE A 314 13.43 4.98 12.37
CA PHE A 314 12.06 4.55 12.07
C PHE A 314 12.02 3.74 10.77
N ILE A 315 12.64 4.23 9.69
CA ILE A 315 12.74 3.50 8.41
C ILE A 315 13.40 2.14 8.59
N ILE A 316 14.57 2.07 9.23
CA ILE A 316 15.30 0.80 9.45
C ILE A 316 14.45 -0.19 10.24
N ASN A 317 13.75 0.25 11.28
CA ASN A 317 12.93 -0.62 12.10
C ASN A 317 11.66 -1.10 11.39
N MET A 318 11.20 -0.37 10.37
CA MET A 318 10.13 -0.80 9.47
C MET A 318 10.65 -1.74 8.37
N ASP A 319 11.85 -1.51 7.82
CA ASP A 319 12.44 -2.33 6.75
C ASP A 319 12.95 -3.68 7.25
N LYS A 320 13.50 -3.75 8.47
CA LYS A 320 13.89 -5.01 9.14
C LYS A 320 12.73 -5.99 9.31
N GLN A 321 11.48 -5.53 9.20
CA GLN A 321 10.31 -6.40 9.22
C GLN A 321 9.96 -6.99 7.85
N ASN A 322 10.49 -6.44 6.76
CA ASN A 322 10.17 -6.86 5.38
C ASN A 322 11.29 -7.64 4.68
N SER A 323 12.55 -7.42 5.05
CA SER A 323 13.68 -8.10 4.39
C SER A 323 14.96 -7.98 5.23
N GLY A 324 15.74 -9.06 5.33
CA GLY A 324 16.98 -9.15 6.14
C GLY A 324 18.15 -8.27 5.69
N GLY A 325 17.89 -7.15 5.01
CA GLY A 325 18.90 -6.19 4.57
C GLY A 325 19.29 -5.25 5.72
N THR A 326 20.60 -5.14 5.97
CA THR A 326 21.17 -4.27 7.00
C THR A 326 21.82 -3.07 6.32
N GLU A 327 21.02 -2.14 5.76
CA GLU A 327 21.58 -0.87 5.28
C GLU A 327 21.75 0.09 6.47
N MET A 328 22.96 0.56 6.68
CA MET A 328 23.32 1.50 7.73
C MET A 328 23.20 2.93 7.18
N TYR A 329 22.07 3.57 7.43
CA TYR A 329 21.87 4.98 7.08
C TYR A 329 22.63 5.87 8.08
N PRO A 330 23.39 6.88 7.64
CA PRO A 330 23.88 7.91 8.55
C PRO A 330 22.66 8.63 9.14
N SER A 331 22.39 8.40 10.43
CA SER A 331 21.21 8.96 11.12
C SER A 331 21.33 10.49 11.17
N SER A 332 20.44 11.21 10.48
CA SER A 332 20.61 12.66 10.28
C SER A 332 19.42 13.50 10.71
N VAL A 333 18.19 12.96 10.70
CA VAL A 333 16.97 13.74 10.98
C VAL A 333 16.37 13.40 12.34
N LEU A 334 16.48 14.33 13.29
CA LEU A 334 15.89 14.26 14.62
C LEU A 334 14.38 14.55 14.59
N THR A 335 13.59 13.76 15.28
CA THR A 335 12.15 14.01 15.45
C THR A 335 11.91 14.90 16.67
N VAL A 336 11.05 15.92 16.55
CA VAL A 336 10.72 16.83 17.65
C VAL A 336 9.20 16.98 17.79
N PRO A 337 8.60 16.67 18.96
CA PRO A 337 7.17 16.84 19.18
C PRO A 337 6.83 18.31 19.49
N LEU A 338 6.19 19.03 18.56
CA LEU A 338 5.67 20.39 18.81
C LEU A 338 4.31 20.37 19.51
N LEU A 339 3.44 19.45 19.11
CA LEU A 339 2.10 19.25 19.65
C LEU A 339 1.81 17.76 19.70
N ALA A 340 1.06 17.33 20.71
CA ALA A 340 0.59 15.97 20.89
C ALA A 340 -0.89 15.98 21.33
N SER A 341 -1.62 14.92 21.00
CA SER A 341 -3.01 14.71 21.48
C SER A 341 -3.09 14.74 23.01
N GLY A 342 -4.24 15.10 23.58
CA GLY A 342 -4.46 15.18 25.03
C GLY A 342 -4.32 13.84 25.77
N ASN A 343 -4.35 12.72 25.04
CA ASN A 343 -3.98 11.39 25.55
C ASN A 343 -2.46 11.17 25.64
N ALA A 344 -1.62 12.19 25.40
CA ALA A 344 -0.16 12.12 25.51
C ALA A 344 0.36 11.61 26.87
N GLY A 345 -0.45 11.69 27.93
CA GLY A 345 -0.12 11.11 29.23
C GLY A 345 0.15 9.60 29.18
N GLU A 346 -0.39 8.91 28.18
CA GLU A 346 -0.17 7.48 27.95
C GLU A 346 1.24 7.16 27.45
N PHE A 347 1.96 8.10 26.82
CA PHE A 347 3.31 7.87 26.28
C PHE A 347 4.30 9.00 26.60
N TYR A 348 4.14 9.63 27.78
CA TYR A 348 5.01 10.70 28.27
C TYR A 348 6.50 10.37 28.16
N GLU A 349 6.88 9.13 28.51
CA GLU A 349 8.27 8.67 28.44
C GLU A 349 8.85 8.77 27.02
N ILE A 350 8.06 8.51 25.98
CA ILE A 350 8.49 8.63 24.59
C ILE A 350 8.74 10.10 24.23
N LEU A 351 7.83 11.00 24.64
CA LEU A 351 7.96 12.44 24.42
C LEU A 351 9.19 12.99 25.13
N GLU A 352 9.36 12.66 26.41
CA GLU A 352 10.51 13.06 27.22
C GLU A 352 11.82 12.54 26.62
N ASN A 353 11.90 11.26 26.28
CA ASN A 353 13.11 10.68 25.67
C ASN A 353 13.46 11.35 24.34
N THR A 354 12.45 11.74 23.55
CA THR A 354 12.67 12.43 22.27
C THR A 354 13.21 13.85 22.49
N ILE A 355 12.62 14.59 23.43
CA ILE A 355 13.06 15.94 23.80
C ILE A 355 14.46 15.91 24.41
N GLN A 356 14.73 14.96 25.31
CA GLN A 356 16.06 14.75 25.87
C GLN A 356 17.08 14.40 24.78
N ASN A 357 16.71 13.59 23.79
CA ASN A 357 17.59 13.29 22.65
C ASN A 357 17.95 14.56 21.86
N TYR A 358 16.96 15.41 21.53
CA TYR A 358 17.23 16.71 20.91
C TYR A 358 18.15 17.59 21.78
N ASN A 359 17.89 17.66 23.09
CA ASN A 359 18.65 18.48 24.03
C ASN A 359 20.10 18.03 24.25
N ARG A 360 20.48 16.81 23.85
CA ARG A 360 21.87 16.33 23.91
C ARG A 360 22.77 17.03 22.89
N PHE A 361 22.21 17.57 21.81
CA PHE A 361 22.95 18.28 20.79
C PHE A 361 23.24 19.73 21.21
N TYR A 362 24.37 20.28 20.77
CA TYR A 362 24.86 21.61 21.16
C TYR A 362 24.20 22.76 20.38
N LEU A 363 22.88 22.70 20.20
CA LEU A 363 22.08 23.77 19.61
C LEU A 363 21.88 24.92 20.60
N LYS A 364 21.75 26.14 20.07
CA LYS A 364 21.53 27.37 20.86
C LYS A 364 20.25 27.28 21.69
N GLY A 365 19.18 26.71 21.14
CA GLY A 365 17.90 26.54 21.81
C GLY A 365 17.69 25.14 22.39
N LYS A 366 17.18 25.09 23.63
CA LYS A 366 16.77 23.86 24.31
C LYS A 366 15.25 23.79 24.41
N ILE A 367 14.73 22.57 24.35
CA ILE A 367 13.30 22.28 24.42
C ILE A 367 12.94 21.86 25.85
N GLN A 368 11.87 22.41 26.40
CA GLN A 368 11.35 21.97 27.68
C GLN A 368 10.51 20.70 27.52
N ASN A 369 10.52 19.80 28.51
CA ASN A 369 9.73 18.57 28.46
C ASN A 369 8.21 18.83 28.30
N SER A 370 7.72 20.00 28.71
CA SER A 370 6.31 20.42 28.61
C SER A 370 5.92 21.07 27.28
N VAL A 371 6.84 21.21 26.30
CA VAL A 371 6.64 22.01 25.08
C VAL A 371 5.31 21.74 24.36
N TYR A 372 4.88 20.48 24.29
CA TYR A 372 3.65 20.09 23.61
C TYR A 372 2.38 20.53 24.37
N LEU A 373 2.44 20.64 25.70
CA LEU A 373 1.37 21.20 26.53
C LEU A 373 1.38 22.73 26.46
N ASP A 374 2.56 23.34 26.58
CA ASP A 374 2.71 24.79 26.57
C ASP A 374 2.22 25.37 25.23
N ASN A 375 2.58 24.73 24.11
CA ASN A 375 2.09 25.10 22.78
C ASN A 375 0.57 24.93 22.65
N ARG A 376 0.00 23.87 23.24
CA ARG A 376 -1.45 23.66 23.25
C ARG A 376 -2.17 24.80 23.99
N ASP A 377 -1.67 25.19 25.15
CA ASP A 377 -2.23 26.28 25.95
C ASP A 377 -2.13 27.64 25.22
N VAL A 378 -1.00 27.89 24.55
CA VAL A 378 -0.83 29.07 23.67
C VAL A 378 -1.87 29.09 22.57
N LEU A 379 -2.10 27.97 21.87
CA LEU A 379 -3.11 27.91 20.81
C LEU A 379 -4.54 28.12 21.36
N LEU A 380 -4.87 27.52 22.51
CA LEU A 380 -6.17 27.71 23.19
C LEU A 380 -6.43 29.17 23.60
N GLN A 381 -5.38 29.97 23.81
CA GLN A 381 -5.52 31.40 24.03
C GLN A 381 -5.75 32.17 22.72
N HIS A 382 -5.05 31.79 21.64
CA HIS A 382 -5.16 32.46 20.34
C HIS A 382 -6.51 32.20 19.65
N ILE A 383 -7.13 31.03 19.81
CA ILE A 383 -8.46 30.76 19.25
C ILE A 383 -9.57 31.68 19.80
N ARG A 384 -9.33 32.36 20.93
CA ARG A 384 -10.31 33.30 21.53
C ARG A 384 -10.41 34.62 20.76
N LYS A 385 -9.49 34.87 19.83
CA LYS A 385 -9.44 36.08 19.00
C LYS A 385 -9.56 35.70 17.52
N GLU A 386 -10.03 36.65 16.73
CA GLU A 386 -10.05 36.50 15.28
C GLU A 386 -8.68 36.89 14.71
N TYR A 387 -8.09 35.97 13.95
CA TYR A 387 -6.87 36.19 13.20
C TYR A 387 -7.08 35.81 11.73
N ASP A 388 -6.49 36.59 10.84
CA ASP A 388 -6.42 36.24 9.42
C ASP A 388 -5.35 35.14 9.16
N PRO A 389 -5.29 34.57 7.94
CA PRO A 389 -4.32 33.52 7.64
C PRO A 389 -2.84 33.93 7.79
N LEU A 390 -2.50 35.20 7.56
CA LEU A 390 -1.12 35.67 7.68
C LEU A 390 -0.72 35.79 9.16
N GLN A 391 -1.61 36.33 9.98
CA GLN A 391 -1.42 36.38 11.43
C GLN A 391 -1.30 34.98 12.04
N TRP A 392 -2.12 34.03 11.60
CA TRP A 392 -1.97 32.64 12.03
C TRP A 392 -0.64 32.02 11.60
N LYS A 393 -0.16 32.34 10.40
CA LYS A 393 1.17 31.92 9.94
C LYS A 393 2.28 32.44 10.86
N ASP A 394 2.18 33.69 11.30
CA ASP A 394 3.12 34.27 12.25
C ASP A 394 3.02 33.60 13.64
N ILE A 395 1.81 33.26 14.11
CA ILE A 395 1.61 32.49 15.35
C ILE A 395 2.30 31.11 15.25
N TRP A 396 2.16 30.39 14.13
CA TRP A 396 2.85 29.12 13.92
C TRP A 396 4.38 29.26 13.90
N ARG A 397 4.89 30.34 13.28
CA ARG A 397 6.32 30.67 13.29
C ARG A 397 6.82 30.91 14.72
N GLU A 398 6.13 31.75 15.48
CA GLU A 398 6.46 32.04 16.87
C GLU A 398 6.40 30.78 17.73
N MET A 399 5.42 29.91 17.52
CA MET A 399 5.31 28.63 18.24
C MET A 399 6.56 27.74 18.04
N ILE A 400 7.05 27.60 16.80
CA ILE A 400 8.27 26.83 16.51
C ILE A 400 9.49 27.45 17.21
N LEU A 401 9.65 28.76 17.15
CA LEU A 401 10.80 29.46 17.76
C LEU A 401 10.76 29.41 19.30
N ASN A 402 9.58 29.62 19.89
CA ASN A 402 9.37 29.59 21.34
C ASN A 402 9.55 28.18 21.91
N SER A 403 9.26 27.13 21.12
CA SER A 403 9.51 25.73 21.50
C SER A 403 10.98 25.45 21.80
N MET A 404 11.90 26.23 21.23
CA MET A 404 13.34 26.17 21.47
C MET A 404 13.81 27.16 22.56
N GLY A 405 12.92 27.50 23.49
CA GLY A 405 13.17 28.45 24.57
C GLY A 405 13.25 29.91 24.13
N GLY A 406 12.74 30.23 22.93
CA GLY A 406 12.81 31.60 22.36
C GLY A 406 14.25 32.04 22.03
N SER A 407 15.15 31.09 21.83
CA SER A 407 16.59 31.35 21.64
C SER A 407 16.93 31.90 20.25
N TYR A 408 15.99 31.79 19.31
CA TYR A 408 16.13 32.22 17.92
C TYR A 408 15.16 33.38 17.63
N GLN A 409 15.64 34.41 16.94
CA GLN A 409 14.85 35.57 16.52
C GLN A 409 14.06 35.30 15.24
N SER A 410 14.52 34.37 14.41
CA SER A 410 13.85 33.97 13.17
C SER A 410 14.12 32.51 12.80
N LEU A 411 13.37 31.97 11.84
CA LEU A 411 13.57 30.61 11.34
C LEU A 411 14.86 30.47 10.52
N GLU A 412 15.32 31.57 9.91
CA GLU A 412 16.61 31.63 9.23
C GLU A 412 17.77 31.42 10.22
N GLU A 413 17.70 32.01 11.42
CA GLU A 413 18.71 31.79 12.47
C GLU A 413 18.71 30.33 12.95
N LEU A 414 17.53 29.71 13.08
CA LEU A 414 17.40 28.29 13.39
C LEU A 414 18.02 27.41 12.30
N GLU A 415 17.77 27.72 11.03
CA GLU A 415 18.34 27.00 9.88
C GLU A 415 19.88 27.10 9.85
N GLU A 416 20.44 28.27 10.13
CA GLU A 416 21.89 28.48 10.20
C GLU A 416 22.54 27.69 11.33
N ASP A 417 21.92 27.67 12.52
CA ASP A 417 22.41 26.90 13.67
C ASP A 417 22.37 25.39 13.38
N LEU A 418 21.26 24.88 12.84
CA LEU A 418 21.12 23.48 12.42
C LEU A 418 22.16 23.09 11.36
N SER A 419 22.36 23.95 10.35
CA SER A 419 23.37 23.76 9.31
C SER A 419 24.79 23.71 9.88
N SER A 420 25.12 24.61 10.80
CA SER A 420 26.45 24.68 11.44
C SER A 420 26.80 23.41 12.24
N GLN A 421 25.79 22.76 12.81
CA GLN A 421 25.94 21.52 13.58
C GLN A 421 25.78 20.27 12.71
N GLY A 422 25.45 20.41 11.42
CA GLY A 422 25.17 19.28 10.52
C GLY A 422 23.92 18.47 10.93
N LEU A 423 22.97 19.12 11.61
CA LEU A 423 21.77 18.48 12.14
C LEU A 423 20.56 18.79 11.27
N LYS A 424 19.68 17.81 11.15
CA LYS A 424 18.37 17.99 10.52
C LYS A 424 17.27 17.69 11.53
N VAL A 425 16.15 18.42 11.45
CA VAL A 425 15.02 18.27 12.39
C VAL A 425 13.71 18.13 11.63
N VAL A 426 12.85 17.21 12.05
CA VAL A 426 11.44 17.18 11.65
C VAL A 426 10.57 17.49 12.86
N PHE A 427 9.83 18.59 12.76
CA PHE A 427 8.83 18.96 13.74
C PHE A 427 7.54 18.19 13.50
N MET A 428 6.93 17.67 14.56
CA MET A 428 5.73 16.84 14.47
C MET A 428 4.56 17.44 15.23
N ILE A 429 3.38 17.46 14.60
CA ILE A 429 2.14 17.98 15.15
C ILE A 429 1.05 16.91 15.07
N ASP A 430 0.45 16.55 16.21
CA ASP A 430 -0.75 15.71 16.31
C ASP A 430 -1.76 16.32 17.30
N GLY A 431 -3.03 15.91 17.22
CA GLY A 431 -4.06 16.30 18.18
C GLY A 431 -4.70 17.67 17.97
N LEU A 432 -4.59 18.25 16.77
CA LEU A 432 -5.19 19.55 16.44
C LEU A 432 -6.71 19.58 16.61
N GLU A 433 -7.40 18.46 16.45
CA GLU A 433 -8.84 18.33 16.61
C GLU A 433 -9.34 18.59 18.04
N GLU A 434 -8.47 18.48 19.04
CA GLU A 434 -8.81 18.78 20.43
C GLU A 434 -8.74 20.28 20.73
N ILE A 435 -7.95 21.01 19.93
CA ILE A 435 -7.77 22.46 20.04
C ILE A 435 -8.81 23.16 19.16
N PHE A 436 -8.91 22.74 17.90
CA PHE A 436 -9.79 23.29 16.88
C PHE A 436 -11.07 22.45 16.76
N SER A 437 -11.93 22.56 17.76
CA SER A 437 -13.16 21.75 17.86
C SER A 437 -14.34 22.28 17.03
N GLN A 438 -14.25 23.49 16.49
CA GLN A 438 -15.32 24.19 15.78
C GLN A 438 -14.92 24.58 14.34
N THR A 439 -14.08 23.79 13.68
CA THR A 439 -13.60 24.05 12.31
C THR A 439 -14.70 24.16 11.27
N VAL A 440 -15.92 23.70 11.54
CA VAL A 440 -17.09 23.89 10.67
C VAL A 440 -17.56 25.36 10.67
N THR A 441 -17.60 26.00 11.84
CA THR A 441 -18.25 27.30 12.06
C THR A 441 -17.27 28.44 12.32
N SER A 442 -16.13 28.16 12.95
CA SER A 442 -15.14 29.14 13.39
C SER A 442 -14.19 29.54 12.26
N LYS A 443 -14.26 30.80 11.81
CA LYS A 443 -13.38 31.32 10.76
C LYS A 443 -11.91 31.36 11.21
N THR A 444 -11.65 31.68 12.48
CA THR A 444 -10.29 31.73 13.02
C THR A 444 -9.66 30.33 13.02
N GLU A 445 -10.38 29.28 13.41
CA GLU A 445 -9.87 27.91 13.39
C GLU A 445 -9.61 27.40 11.96
N LYS A 446 -10.48 27.75 11.00
CA LYS A 446 -10.24 27.46 9.59
C LYS A 446 -8.94 28.10 9.10
N ASN A 447 -8.73 29.39 9.42
CA ASN A 447 -7.51 30.11 9.06
C ASN A 447 -6.26 29.48 9.72
N ALA A 448 -6.36 29.01 10.96
CA ALA A 448 -5.27 28.32 11.66
C ALA A 448 -4.83 27.04 10.92
N VAL A 449 -5.79 26.21 10.52
CA VAL A 449 -5.51 24.95 9.79
C VAL A 449 -4.96 25.23 8.39
N VAL A 450 -5.56 26.19 7.64
CA VAL A 450 -5.11 26.55 6.28
C VAL A 450 -3.69 27.11 6.30
N SER A 451 -3.40 28.04 7.21
CA SER A 451 -2.07 28.66 7.31
C SER A 451 -0.99 27.64 7.67
N LEU A 452 -1.26 26.68 8.55
CA LEU A 452 -0.32 25.59 8.88
C LEU A 452 -0.09 24.65 7.69
N CYS A 453 -1.18 24.10 7.15
CA CYS A 453 -1.11 22.98 6.21
C CYS A 453 -0.77 23.42 4.77
N ARG A 454 -0.94 24.70 4.45
CA ARG A 454 -0.62 25.25 3.13
C ARG A 454 0.51 26.25 3.20
N ASP A 455 0.32 27.34 3.96
CA ASP A 455 1.20 28.50 3.84
C ASP A 455 2.54 28.29 4.56
N MET A 456 2.53 27.68 5.75
CA MET A 456 3.72 27.35 6.54
C MET A 456 4.48 26.17 5.92
N LEU A 457 3.80 25.07 5.59
CA LEU A 457 4.43 23.92 4.93
C LEU A 457 5.13 24.27 3.61
N ASN A 458 4.51 25.12 2.78
CA ASN A 458 5.13 25.59 1.54
C ASN A 458 6.32 26.51 1.80
N GLU A 459 6.25 27.40 2.80
CA GLU A 459 7.40 28.21 3.18
C GLU A 459 8.57 27.34 3.62
N ILE A 460 8.32 26.34 4.48
CA ILE A 460 9.38 25.44 4.95
C ILE A 460 10.01 24.69 3.79
N LYS A 461 9.17 24.12 2.90
CA LYS A 461 9.63 23.35 1.74
C LYS A 461 10.58 24.13 0.82
N ILE A 462 10.31 25.43 0.65
CA ILE A 462 10.99 26.26 -0.34
C ILE A 462 12.23 26.92 0.25
N LYS A 463 12.18 27.37 1.51
CA LYS A 463 13.22 28.21 2.10
C LYS A 463 14.25 27.45 2.93
N TYR A 464 13.90 26.31 3.52
CA TYR A 464 14.76 25.64 4.52
C TYR A 464 15.11 24.23 4.06
N GLN A 465 16.34 23.80 4.37
CA GLN A 465 16.88 22.50 3.98
C GLN A 465 17.18 21.60 5.17
N ASN A 466 17.33 22.18 6.37
CA ASN A 466 17.72 21.46 7.58
C ASN A 466 16.56 21.23 8.55
N PHE A 467 15.35 21.73 8.25
CA PHE A 467 14.17 21.28 8.98
C PHE A 467 12.92 21.10 8.12
N GLY A 468 12.00 20.28 8.62
CA GLY A 468 10.72 19.94 8.01
C GLY A 468 9.60 19.88 9.03
N LEU A 469 8.37 19.71 8.54
CA LEU A 469 7.17 19.68 9.36
C LEU A 469 6.24 18.54 8.93
N MET A 470 5.84 17.70 9.88
CA MET A 470 4.90 16.60 9.69
C MET A 470 3.62 16.87 10.49
N VAL A 471 2.52 17.09 9.79
CA VAL A 471 1.23 17.44 10.40
C VAL A 471 0.25 16.28 10.27
N PHE A 472 -0.14 15.68 11.39
CA PHE A 472 -1.19 14.68 11.45
C PHE A 472 -2.54 15.37 11.58
N LEU A 473 -3.40 15.19 10.58
CA LEU A 473 -4.62 15.98 10.44
C LEU A 473 -5.84 15.08 10.19
N ARG A 474 -6.96 15.37 10.85
CA ARG A 474 -8.21 14.71 10.45
C ARG A 474 -8.67 15.22 9.08
N LYS A 475 -9.13 14.29 8.22
CA LYS A 475 -9.56 14.63 6.86
C LYS A 475 -10.78 15.56 6.81
N ASP A 476 -11.75 15.33 7.69
CA ASP A 476 -12.93 16.17 7.84
C ASP A 476 -12.55 17.59 8.25
N MET A 477 -11.65 17.75 9.22
CA MET A 477 -11.12 19.07 9.60
C MET A 477 -10.41 19.77 8.44
N ALA A 478 -9.61 19.04 7.66
CA ALA A 478 -8.97 19.57 6.46
C ALA A 478 -10.00 20.07 5.43
N ARG A 479 -11.06 19.27 5.20
CA ARG A 479 -12.16 19.58 4.30
C ARG A 479 -12.98 20.79 4.75
N ASP A 480 -13.20 20.93 6.06
CA ASP A 480 -13.99 22.03 6.62
C ASP A 480 -13.21 23.35 6.61
N ALA A 481 -11.89 23.28 6.79
CA ALA A 481 -11.00 24.44 6.77
C ALA A 481 -10.67 24.92 5.36
N ILE A 482 -10.34 24.01 4.44
CA ILE A 482 -9.93 24.34 3.07
C ILE A 482 -11.17 24.35 2.18
N THR A 483 -11.89 25.48 2.17
CA THR A 483 -13.15 25.60 1.43
C THR A 483 -12.99 25.78 -0.07
N ILE A 484 -11.79 26.19 -0.54
CA ILE A 484 -11.47 26.41 -1.95
C ILE A 484 -10.35 25.43 -2.35
N ASN A 485 -10.53 24.71 -3.45
CA ASN A 485 -9.56 23.76 -4.02
C ASN A 485 -9.16 22.61 -3.07
N PHE A 486 -10.07 22.15 -2.19
CA PHE A 486 -9.82 20.99 -1.33
C PHE A 486 -9.35 19.77 -2.12
N GLU A 487 -9.94 19.47 -3.28
CA GLU A 487 -9.55 18.30 -4.07
C GLU A 487 -8.09 18.38 -4.56
N GLN A 488 -7.62 19.57 -4.93
CA GLN A 488 -6.21 19.77 -5.29
C GLN A 488 -5.28 19.61 -4.08
N PHE A 489 -5.69 20.09 -2.91
CA PHE A 489 -4.94 19.85 -1.67
C PHE A 489 -4.92 18.37 -1.30
N ASN A 490 -6.07 17.71 -1.40
CA ASN A 490 -6.26 16.30 -1.09
C ASN A 490 -5.42 15.40 -2.01
N SER A 491 -5.34 15.69 -3.31
CA SER A 491 -4.55 14.90 -4.26
C SER A 491 -3.04 14.92 -3.96
N LEU A 492 -2.51 16.02 -3.44
CA LEU A 492 -1.08 16.15 -3.07
C LEU A 492 -0.65 15.18 -1.96
N TYR A 493 -1.57 14.84 -1.05
CA TYR A 493 -1.31 14.02 0.12
C TYR A 493 -2.11 12.71 0.14
N HIS A 494 -2.88 12.42 -0.92
CA HIS A 494 -3.77 11.27 -0.99
C HIS A 494 -3.03 9.94 -0.81
N SER A 495 -1.81 9.81 -1.36
CA SER A 495 -0.99 8.60 -1.23
C SER A 495 -0.48 8.35 0.20
N LEU A 496 -0.50 9.38 1.05
CA LEU A 496 -0.09 9.32 2.46
C LEU A 496 -1.28 9.28 3.42
N GLU A 497 -2.52 9.25 2.91
CA GLU A 497 -3.69 9.26 3.75
C GLU A 497 -3.88 7.93 4.47
N LEU A 498 -3.87 7.98 5.80
CA LEU A 498 -4.11 6.82 6.65
C LEU A 498 -5.58 6.39 6.51
N ARG A 499 -5.77 5.22 5.91
CA ARG A 499 -7.08 4.58 5.74
C ARG A 499 -6.93 3.08 5.92
N TRP A 500 -7.87 2.48 6.65
CA TRP A 500 -8.02 1.03 6.68
C TRP A 500 -8.92 0.61 5.52
N SER A 501 -8.29 0.18 4.42
CA SER A 501 -9.03 -0.50 3.36
C SER A 501 -9.55 -1.85 3.87
N SER A 502 -10.52 -2.44 3.15
CA SER A 502 -10.96 -3.80 3.46
C SER A 502 -9.81 -4.82 3.47
N THR A 503 -8.80 -4.62 2.62
CA THR A 503 -7.63 -5.50 2.55
C THR A 503 -6.69 -5.26 3.73
N GLU A 504 -6.39 -4.00 4.05
CA GLU A 504 -5.54 -3.64 5.20
C GLU A 504 -6.14 -4.13 6.53
N ALA A 505 -7.46 -4.05 6.69
CA ALA A 505 -8.14 -4.54 7.89
C ALA A 505 -8.04 -6.08 8.03
N LEU A 506 -8.09 -6.81 6.92
CA LEU A 506 -7.90 -8.26 6.93
C LEU A 506 -6.41 -8.64 7.16
N ARG A 507 -5.47 -7.88 6.57
CA ARG A 507 -4.03 -8.02 6.84
C ARG A 507 -3.74 -7.80 8.31
N LEU A 508 -4.33 -6.78 8.92
CA LEU A 508 -4.25 -6.53 10.36
C LEU A 508 -4.77 -7.72 11.18
N ALA A 509 -5.91 -8.31 10.79
CA ALA A 509 -6.44 -9.49 11.48
C ALA A 509 -5.48 -10.69 11.40
N VAL A 510 -4.91 -10.98 10.22
CA VAL A 510 -3.89 -12.03 10.07
C VAL A 510 -2.67 -11.73 10.91
N TRP A 511 -2.14 -10.51 10.83
CA TRP A 511 -0.97 -10.08 11.56
C TRP A 511 -1.15 -10.21 13.07
N LEU A 512 -2.28 -9.75 13.63
CA LEU A 512 -2.59 -9.88 15.06
C LEU A 512 -2.63 -11.35 15.50
N VAL A 513 -3.25 -12.21 14.69
CA VAL A 513 -3.37 -13.64 15.01
C VAL A 513 -2.03 -14.36 14.87
N ASP A 514 -1.21 -14.00 13.87
CA ASP A 514 0.12 -14.57 13.66
C ASP A 514 1.10 -14.18 14.78
N GLN A 515 1.02 -12.95 15.30
CA GLN A 515 1.76 -12.56 16.50
C GLN A 515 1.31 -13.33 17.76
N ALA A 516 0.03 -13.67 17.87
CA ALA A 516 -0.50 -14.45 18.99
C ALA A 516 -0.22 -15.95 18.87
N VAL A 517 -0.21 -16.46 17.64
CA VAL A 517 -0.13 -17.88 17.30
C VAL A 517 0.94 -18.02 16.21
N PRO A 518 2.19 -18.35 16.60
CA PRO A 518 3.29 -18.51 15.66
C PRO A 518 2.93 -19.47 14.53
N ASP A 519 3.40 -19.14 13.32
CA ASP A 519 3.15 -19.88 12.10
C ASP A 519 1.66 -19.99 11.69
N PHE A 520 0.82 -19.06 12.11
CA PHE A 520 -0.56 -18.98 11.60
C PHE A 520 -0.55 -18.64 10.10
N TYR A 521 0.33 -17.70 9.73
CA TYR A 521 0.64 -17.33 8.36
C TYR A 521 1.96 -18.02 7.94
N LYS A 522 1.91 -18.83 6.87
CA LYS A 522 3.04 -19.69 6.40
C LYS A 522 3.40 -19.44 4.93
N GLU A 523 2.97 -18.33 4.37
CA GLU A 523 3.20 -18.04 2.96
C GLU A 523 4.55 -17.30 2.81
N GLU A 524 5.17 -17.40 1.64
CA GLU A 524 6.49 -16.80 1.37
C GLU A 524 6.46 -15.26 1.36
N ALA A 525 5.35 -14.67 0.92
CA ALA A 525 5.19 -13.22 0.85
C ALA A 525 4.94 -12.63 2.24
N ALA A 526 5.50 -11.46 2.55
CA ALA A 526 5.14 -10.73 3.77
C ALA A 526 3.63 -10.42 3.80
N ILE A 527 3.01 -10.40 4.99
CA ILE A 527 1.56 -10.19 5.18
C ILE A 527 1.10 -8.88 4.51
N GLU A 528 1.96 -7.86 4.53
CA GLU A 528 1.74 -6.53 3.99
C GLU A 528 1.72 -6.50 2.46
N MET A 529 2.39 -7.46 1.81
CA MET A 529 2.42 -7.61 0.36
C MET A 529 1.50 -8.72 -0.15
N ALA A 530 0.97 -9.53 0.77
CA ALA A 530 0.08 -10.65 0.46
C ALA A 530 -1.23 -10.16 -0.22
N PRO A 531 -1.67 -10.77 -1.33
CA PRO A 531 -2.93 -10.44 -1.98
C PRO A 531 -4.10 -10.74 -1.07
N ARG A 532 -5.23 -10.12 -1.39
CA ARG A 532 -6.45 -10.31 -0.63
C ARG A 532 -6.87 -11.78 -0.58
N GLU A 533 -6.76 -12.52 -1.68
CA GLU A 533 -7.14 -13.94 -1.72
C GLU A 533 -6.30 -14.79 -0.77
N VAL A 534 -5.00 -14.51 -0.66
CA VAL A 534 -4.09 -15.24 0.25
C VAL A 534 -4.42 -14.92 1.71
N ILE A 535 -4.68 -13.65 2.01
CA ILE A 535 -5.14 -13.20 3.32
C ILE A 535 -6.48 -13.85 3.68
N ASP A 536 -7.46 -13.81 2.78
CA ASP A 536 -8.78 -14.45 2.97
C ASP A 536 -8.64 -15.96 3.17
N ARG A 537 -7.79 -16.64 2.38
CA ARG A 537 -7.50 -18.07 2.52
C ARG A 537 -6.89 -18.39 3.89
N THR A 538 -6.00 -17.54 4.38
CA THR A 538 -5.42 -17.68 5.73
C THR A 538 -6.51 -17.51 6.79
N LEU A 539 -7.36 -16.49 6.66
CA LEU A 539 -8.46 -16.19 7.58
C LEU A 539 -9.60 -17.23 7.53
N HIS A 540 -9.69 -18.05 6.49
CA HIS A 540 -10.59 -19.21 6.51
C HIS A 540 -10.25 -20.17 7.66
N LYS A 541 -8.98 -20.31 8.05
CA LYS A 541 -8.58 -21.07 9.25
C LYS A 541 -9.10 -20.42 10.54
N LEU A 542 -9.30 -19.10 10.54
CA LEU A 542 -9.80 -18.36 11.69
C LEU A 542 -11.31 -18.43 11.80
N TRP A 543 -12.06 -18.04 10.77
CA TRP A 543 -13.53 -17.89 10.83
C TRP A 543 -14.30 -18.58 9.68
N GLY A 544 -13.60 -19.36 8.85
CA GLY A 544 -14.15 -20.11 7.73
C GLY A 544 -14.58 -19.27 6.53
N VAL A 545 -14.88 -19.92 5.41
CA VAL A 545 -15.27 -19.25 4.15
C VAL A 545 -16.59 -18.49 4.28
N LYS A 546 -17.56 -19.07 4.99
CA LYS A 546 -18.91 -18.51 5.23
C LYS A 546 -19.27 -18.66 6.69
N LEU A 547 -20.27 -17.91 7.17
CA LEU A 547 -20.84 -18.02 8.54
C LEU A 547 -21.70 -19.29 8.75
N GLY A 548 -21.28 -20.39 8.13
CA GLY A 548 -21.86 -21.72 8.15
C GLY A 548 -20.98 -22.67 7.34
N LYS A 549 -21.58 -23.72 6.76
CA LYS A 549 -20.88 -24.59 5.81
C LYS A 549 -20.51 -23.83 4.53
N PRO A 550 -19.40 -24.16 3.84
CA PRO A 550 -19.04 -23.53 2.56
C PRO A 550 -20.15 -23.59 1.48
N THR A 551 -20.95 -24.66 1.51
CA THR A 551 -22.09 -24.88 0.60
C THR A 551 -23.40 -24.18 1.02
N SER A 552 -23.41 -23.49 2.17
CA SER A 552 -24.62 -22.81 2.67
C SER A 552 -24.91 -21.50 1.94
N ASN A 553 -26.15 -21.01 2.08
CA ASN A 553 -26.59 -19.69 1.61
C ASN A 553 -26.20 -18.54 2.56
N GLU A 554 -25.36 -18.83 3.58
CA GLU A 554 -24.85 -17.81 4.49
C GLU A 554 -23.83 -16.89 3.80
N ALA A 555 -23.64 -15.69 4.36
CA ALA A 555 -22.68 -14.73 3.83
C ALA A 555 -21.23 -15.23 4.00
N ASN A 556 -20.33 -14.78 3.10
CA ASN A 556 -18.89 -14.96 3.27
C ASN A 556 -18.43 -14.26 4.56
N SER A 557 -17.62 -14.96 5.36
CA SER A 557 -17.26 -14.52 6.72
C SER A 557 -16.49 -13.20 6.70
N SER A 558 -15.38 -13.11 5.97
CA SER A 558 -14.56 -11.89 5.89
C SER A 558 -15.39 -10.69 5.41
N ARG A 559 -16.18 -10.89 4.34
CA ARG A 559 -17.04 -9.83 3.80
C ARG A 559 -18.10 -9.37 4.81
N TRP A 560 -18.69 -10.30 5.55
CA TRP A 560 -19.70 -9.97 6.55
C TRP A 560 -19.09 -9.25 7.76
N ILE A 561 -17.94 -9.71 8.26
CA ILE A 561 -17.23 -9.10 9.40
C ILE A 561 -16.83 -7.67 9.06
N LEU A 562 -16.21 -7.45 7.90
CA LEU A 562 -15.84 -6.11 7.46
C LEU A 562 -17.05 -5.19 7.33
N ALA A 563 -18.14 -5.66 6.71
CA ALA A 563 -19.36 -4.87 6.59
C ALA A 563 -20.00 -4.58 7.97
N ALA A 564 -19.91 -5.51 8.91
CA ALA A 564 -20.47 -5.36 10.24
C ALA A 564 -19.70 -4.36 11.10
N LEU A 565 -18.38 -4.23 10.87
CA LEU A 565 -17.49 -3.31 11.59
C LEU A 565 -17.29 -1.97 10.86
N SER A 566 -17.81 -1.81 9.64
CA SER A 566 -17.71 -0.57 8.88
C SER A 566 -18.93 0.34 9.07
N ASP A 567 -18.71 1.65 8.97
CA ASP A 567 -19.79 2.63 8.75
C ASP A 567 -20.26 2.65 7.27
N PHE A 568 -21.26 3.48 6.92
CA PHE A 568 -21.70 3.61 5.53
C PHE A 568 -20.74 4.39 4.63
N ASN A 569 -19.74 5.06 5.22
CA ASN A 569 -18.61 5.62 4.50
C ASN A 569 -17.47 4.61 4.37
N GLY A 570 -17.73 3.30 4.58
CA GLY A 570 -16.77 2.21 4.47
C GLY A 570 -15.48 2.40 5.28
N GLN A 571 -15.51 3.24 6.32
CA GLN A 571 -14.36 3.44 7.18
C GLN A 571 -14.28 2.29 8.18
N LEU A 572 -13.07 1.76 8.32
CA LEU A 572 -12.71 0.79 9.34
C LEU A 572 -11.67 1.42 10.27
N GLN A 573 -11.69 1.02 11.53
CA GLN A 573 -10.69 1.42 12.51
C GLN A 573 -9.93 0.18 12.98
N ALA A 574 -8.61 0.29 13.13
CA ALA A 574 -7.77 -0.80 13.64
C ALA A 574 -8.31 -1.35 14.97
N ARG A 575 -8.72 -0.43 15.85
CA ARG A 575 -9.25 -0.76 17.18
C ARG A 575 -10.53 -1.59 17.12
N ASP A 576 -11.38 -1.40 16.12
CA ASP A 576 -12.60 -2.20 15.94
C ASP A 576 -12.26 -3.65 15.54
N ILE A 577 -11.18 -3.87 14.78
CA ILE A 577 -10.68 -5.22 14.44
C ILE A 577 -10.07 -5.89 15.69
N ILE A 578 -9.25 -5.16 16.45
CA ILE A 578 -8.63 -5.68 17.69
C ILE A 578 -9.71 -6.04 18.70
N ARG A 579 -10.68 -5.14 18.93
CA ARG A 579 -11.86 -5.35 19.78
C ARG A 579 -12.68 -6.55 19.32
N PHE A 580 -12.90 -6.68 18.01
CA PHE A 580 -13.61 -7.83 17.46
C PHE A 580 -12.89 -9.15 17.78
N LEU A 581 -11.56 -9.21 17.65
CA LEU A 581 -10.78 -10.41 18.01
C LEU A 581 -10.84 -10.70 19.51
N GLU A 582 -10.74 -9.67 20.37
CA GLU A 582 -10.89 -9.82 21.82
C GLU A 582 -12.27 -10.36 22.19
N LYS A 583 -13.35 -9.71 21.72
CA LYS A 583 -14.74 -10.11 22.02
C LYS A 583 -15.13 -11.47 21.45
N SER A 584 -14.61 -11.83 20.27
CA SER A 584 -14.90 -13.13 19.64
C SER A 584 -14.20 -14.29 20.32
N THR A 585 -13.24 -14.03 21.20
CA THR A 585 -12.47 -15.06 21.92
C THR A 585 -12.81 -15.18 23.40
N VAL A 586 -13.70 -14.33 23.95
CA VAL A 586 -14.13 -14.37 25.37
C VAL A 586 -14.85 -15.66 25.74
N ASN A 587 -15.80 -16.10 24.90
CA ASN A 587 -16.67 -17.24 25.21
C ASN A 587 -16.52 -18.30 24.13
N MET A 588 -16.01 -19.47 24.50
CA MET A 588 -15.98 -20.61 23.60
C MET A 588 -17.37 -21.27 23.51
N GLY A 589 -17.97 -21.18 22.34
CA GLY A 589 -19.15 -21.94 21.98
C GLY A 589 -18.85 -23.41 21.74
N LYS A 590 -19.90 -24.19 21.46
CA LYS A 590 -19.76 -25.58 21.03
C LYS A 590 -19.00 -25.64 19.71
N ASP A 591 -18.01 -26.51 19.65
CA ASP A 591 -17.27 -26.79 18.42
C ASP A 591 -18.16 -27.60 17.46
N ILE A 592 -18.71 -26.90 16.46
CA ILE A 592 -19.59 -27.47 15.43
C ILE A 592 -18.82 -27.67 14.11
N TYR A 593 -17.72 -26.94 13.91
CA TYR A 593 -17.00 -26.86 12.65
C TYR A 593 -15.50 -27.03 12.89
N HIS A 594 -14.89 -28.02 12.24
CA HIS A 594 -13.45 -28.31 12.42
C HIS A 594 -12.53 -27.57 11.43
N ASP A 595 -13.10 -26.75 10.54
CA ASP A 595 -12.35 -25.97 9.52
C ASP A 595 -11.86 -24.61 10.04
N ARG A 596 -12.21 -24.23 11.27
CA ARG A 596 -11.97 -22.89 11.81
C ARG A 596 -11.82 -22.85 13.33
N TYR A 597 -11.18 -21.81 13.86
CA TYR A 597 -11.09 -21.57 15.30
C TYR A 597 -12.33 -20.83 15.86
N LEU A 598 -12.81 -19.79 15.19
CA LEU A 598 -13.95 -18.97 15.61
C LEU A 598 -15.27 -19.45 14.97
N MET A 599 -16.25 -19.71 15.82
CA MET A 599 -17.58 -20.17 15.44
C MET A 599 -18.49 -19.01 15.05
N PRO A 600 -19.49 -19.22 14.16
CA PRO A 600 -20.42 -18.16 13.75
C PRO A 600 -21.18 -17.50 14.91
N VAL A 601 -21.44 -18.22 16.00
CA VAL A 601 -22.11 -17.68 17.20
C VAL A 601 -21.21 -16.68 17.93
N GLU A 602 -19.92 -17.01 18.05
CA GLU A 602 -18.89 -16.18 18.69
C GLU A 602 -18.71 -14.88 17.89
N ILE A 603 -18.60 -15.00 16.56
CA ILE A 603 -18.50 -13.87 15.62
C ILE A 603 -19.72 -12.93 15.73
N LYS A 604 -20.94 -13.49 15.70
CA LYS A 604 -22.19 -12.69 15.78
C LYS A 604 -22.34 -12.01 17.13
N LYS A 605 -21.93 -12.67 18.22
CA LYS A 605 -21.95 -12.08 19.58
C LYS A 605 -20.93 -10.94 19.68
N ALA A 606 -19.71 -11.16 19.18
CA ALA A 606 -18.63 -10.18 19.22
C ALA A 606 -19.02 -8.86 18.54
N VAL A 607 -19.68 -8.90 17.38
CA VAL A 607 -20.18 -7.68 16.70
C VAL A 607 -21.18 -6.92 17.58
N SER A 608 -22.06 -7.64 18.29
CA SER A 608 -23.02 -7.01 19.21
C SER A 608 -22.31 -6.32 20.38
N ASP A 609 -21.28 -6.95 20.93
CA ASP A 609 -20.50 -6.41 22.05
C ASP A 609 -19.63 -5.22 21.58
N CYS A 610 -19.04 -5.31 20.39
CA CYS A 610 -18.30 -4.21 19.75
C CYS A 610 -19.17 -2.97 19.55
N SER A 611 -20.45 -3.18 19.21
CA SER A 611 -21.39 -2.08 18.99
C SER A 611 -21.61 -1.22 20.22
N VAL A 612 -21.59 -1.81 21.42
CA VAL A 612 -21.79 -1.11 22.68
C VAL A 612 -20.62 -0.18 22.98
N GLU A 613 -19.39 -0.69 22.85
CA GLU A 613 -18.19 0.12 23.03
C GLU A 613 -18.10 1.23 21.97
N LYS A 614 -18.47 0.92 20.72
CA LYS A 614 -18.48 1.91 19.62
C LYS A 614 -19.38 3.11 19.92
N ILE A 615 -20.58 2.89 20.47
CA ILE A 615 -21.47 4.00 20.86
C ILE A 615 -20.83 4.87 21.94
N SER A 616 -20.16 4.27 22.93
CA SER A 616 -19.45 5.02 23.96
C SER A 616 -18.32 5.86 23.37
N GLU A 617 -17.56 5.32 22.42
CA GLU A 617 -16.54 6.07 21.69
C GLU A 617 -17.16 7.22 20.92
N ILE A 618 -18.19 6.99 20.09
CA ILE A 618 -18.83 8.03 19.28
C ILE A 618 -19.30 9.19 20.16
N ARG A 619 -19.85 8.92 21.36
CA ARG A 619 -20.25 9.97 22.31
C ARG A 619 -19.08 10.84 22.77
N GLN A 620 -17.96 10.23 23.13
CA GLN A 620 -16.76 10.96 23.56
C GLN A 620 -16.12 11.71 22.38
N GLU A 621 -16.16 11.09 21.20
CA GLU A 621 -15.38 11.47 20.05
C GLU A 621 -16.06 12.50 19.14
N ILE A 622 -17.40 12.48 19.08
CA ILE A 622 -18.24 13.29 18.21
C ILE A 622 -19.42 13.82 19.04
N LYS A 623 -19.16 14.85 19.86
CA LYS A 623 -20.16 15.45 20.76
C LYS A 623 -21.46 15.86 20.06
N ALA A 624 -21.39 16.23 18.78
CA ALA A 624 -22.57 16.59 17.99
C ALA A 624 -23.57 15.42 17.80
N LEU A 625 -23.12 14.17 17.91
CA LEU A 625 -23.96 12.98 17.76
C LEU A 625 -24.60 12.52 19.07
N GLU A 626 -24.10 12.95 20.23
CA GLU A 626 -24.62 12.54 21.54
C GLU A 626 -26.14 12.77 21.70
N PRO A 627 -26.70 13.96 21.37
CA PRO A 627 -28.14 14.19 21.46
C PRO A 627 -28.97 13.27 20.54
N ILE A 628 -28.41 12.94 19.37
CA ILE A 628 -29.06 12.08 18.37
C ILE A 628 -29.07 10.63 18.86
N LEU A 629 -27.95 10.15 19.39
CA LEU A 629 -27.82 8.81 19.95
C LEU A 629 -28.75 8.62 21.14
N ASP A 630 -28.86 9.60 22.04
CA ASP A 630 -29.77 9.55 23.18
C ASP A 630 -31.24 9.49 22.75
N LYS A 631 -31.59 10.25 21.70
CA LYS A 631 -32.95 10.22 21.12
C LYS A 631 -33.29 8.85 20.52
N LEU A 632 -32.34 8.24 19.81
CA LEU A 632 -32.51 6.90 19.24
C LEU A 632 -32.50 5.81 20.33
N GLU A 633 -31.66 5.93 21.36
CA GLU A 633 -31.55 4.95 22.45
C GLU A 633 -32.78 4.96 23.36
N ASN A 634 -33.34 6.12 23.69
CA ASN A 634 -34.49 6.25 24.59
C ASN A 634 -35.85 6.02 23.90
N ALA A 635 -35.87 5.82 22.58
CA ALA A 635 -37.11 5.62 21.85
C ALA A 635 -37.82 4.28 22.19
N PRO A 636 -39.16 4.20 22.06
CA PRO A 636 -39.91 2.96 22.26
C PRO A 636 -39.44 1.83 21.36
N ALA A 637 -39.39 0.60 21.87
CA ALA A 637 -38.92 -0.58 21.13
C ALA A 637 -39.70 -0.83 19.83
N GLU A 638 -40.98 -0.46 19.78
CA GLU A 638 -41.86 -0.58 18.62
C GLU A 638 -41.40 0.29 17.43
N LYS A 639 -40.76 1.43 17.71
CA LYS A 639 -40.22 2.34 16.68
C LYS A 639 -38.82 1.92 16.21
N LYS A 640 -38.14 1.03 16.94
CA LYS A 640 -36.76 0.62 16.68
C LYS A 640 -36.66 -0.49 15.63
N ILE A 641 -37.22 -0.22 14.45
CA ILE A 641 -37.26 -1.14 13.32
C ILE A 641 -36.53 -0.50 12.14
N LEU A 642 -35.65 -1.24 11.48
CA LEU A 642 -34.92 -0.81 10.30
C LEU A 642 -35.44 -1.49 9.02
N PRO A 643 -35.54 -0.74 7.91
CA PRO A 643 -35.42 0.72 7.84
C PRO A 643 -36.59 1.47 8.50
N PHE A 644 -36.39 2.73 8.88
CA PHE A 644 -37.44 3.64 9.37
C PHE A 644 -37.65 4.84 8.44
N HIS A 645 -38.68 5.65 8.68
CA HIS A 645 -39.00 6.85 7.89
C HIS A 645 -38.60 8.14 8.63
N ASN A 646 -38.44 9.25 7.90
CA ASN A 646 -38.06 10.56 8.43
C ASN A 646 -38.89 10.96 9.68
N ASP A 647 -40.20 10.75 9.60
CA ASP A 647 -41.18 11.09 10.62
C ASP A 647 -41.13 10.20 11.88
N THR A 648 -40.41 9.08 11.85
CA THR A 648 -40.40 8.11 12.98
C THR A 648 -39.73 8.71 14.23
N PHE A 649 -38.61 9.42 14.03
CA PHE A 649 -37.81 10.04 15.09
C PHE A 649 -37.71 11.56 14.93
N HIS A 650 -38.28 12.17 13.89
CA HIS A 650 -38.25 13.62 13.64
C HIS A 650 -36.83 14.21 13.77
N LEU A 651 -35.86 13.64 13.05
CA LEU A 651 -34.51 14.20 12.98
C LEU A 651 -34.56 15.55 12.26
N SER A 652 -33.93 16.57 12.82
CA SER A 652 -33.76 17.85 12.13
C SER A 652 -32.82 17.69 10.93
N GLN A 653 -32.91 18.62 9.96
CA GLN A 653 -32.02 18.61 8.79
C GLN A 653 -30.53 18.66 9.18
N THR A 654 -30.21 19.36 10.26
CA THR A 654 -28.84 19.44 10.80
C THR A 654 -28.40 18.09 11.35
N GLU A 655 -29.24 17.42 12.15
CA GLU A 655 -28.95 16.09 12.72
C GLU A 655 -28.78 15.03 11.61
N GLU A 656 -29.67 15.05 10.61
CA GLU A 656 -29.59 14.17 9.45
C GLU A 656 -28.29 14.37 8.66
N LYS A 657 -27.90 15.64 8.45
CA LYS A 657 -26.66 15.99 7.75
C LYS A 657 -25.42 15.47 8.49
N VAL A 658 -25.33 15.68 9.80
CA VAL A 658 -24.20 15.22 10.61
C VAL A 658 -24.12 13.69 10.60
N MET A 659 -25.23 12.99 10.81
CA MET A 659 -25.26 11.52 10.79
C MET A 659 -24.85 10.93 9.43
N LYS A 660 -25.25 11.58 8.31
CA LYS A 660 -24.80 11.18 6.95
C LYS A 660 -23.31 11.45 6.75
N GLN A 661 -22.82 12.61 7.19
CA GLN A 661 -21.42 12.99 7.07
C GLN A 661 -20.51 12.01 7.81
N GLU A 662 -20.90 11.60 9.01
CA GLU A 662 -20.16 10.64 9.84
C GLU A 662 -20.43 9.16 9.46
N GLY A 663 -21.23 8.89 8.43
CA GLY A 663 -21.46 7.53 7.92
C GLY A 663 -22.41 6.67 8.77
N TYR A 664 -23.09 7.25 9.76
CA TYR A 664 -24.02 6.53 10.65
C TYR A 664 -25.47 6.54 10.16
N LEU A 665 -25.76 7.24 9.06
CA LEU A 665 -27.08 7.24 8.44
C LEU A 665 -26.97 7.20 6.92
N ARG A 666 -27.77 6.34 6.29
CA ARG A 666 -27.98 6.35 4.83
C ARG A 666 -29.47 6.42 4.53
N VAL A 667 -29.83 7.21 3.53
CA VAL A 667 -31.20 7.36 3.07
C VAL A 667 -31.31 6.81 1.65
N GLU A 668 -32.22 5.88 1.43
CA GLU A 668 -32.48 5.27 0.12
C GLU A 668 -34.00 5.04 -0.01
N ASN A 669 -34.62 5.56 -1.07
CA ASN A 669 -36.07 5.49 -1.29
C ASN A 669 -36.88 5.97 -0.07
N ASP A 670 -36.53 7.15 0.48
CA ASP A 670 -37.16 7.77 1.66
C ASP A 670 -37.15 6.92 2.94
N LYS A 671 -36.24 5.94 2.98
CA LYS A 671 -36.03 5.03 4.09
C LYS A 671 -34.63 5.21 4.67
N TYR A 672 -34.58 5.28 5.99
CA TYR A 672 -33.39 5.54 6.80
C TYR A 672 -32.81 4.22 7.28
N TYR A 673 -31.51 4.05 7.11
CA TYR A 673 -30.74 2.88 7.50
C TYR A 673 -29.63 3.28 8.45
N LEU A 674 -29.31 2.40 9.41
CA LEU A 674 -28.17 2.51 10.33
C LEU A 674 -27.18 1.36 10.06
N PRO A 675 -25.85 1.58 10.20
CA PRO A 675 -24.86 0.54 10.00
C PRO A 675 -24.85 -0.44 11.17
N GLU A 676 -24.33 -1.64 10.94
CA GLU A 676 -24.41 -2.74 11.91
C GLU A 676 -23.61 -2.46 13.18
N ILE A 677 -22.51 -1.71 13.05
CA ILE A 677 -21.62 -1.33 14.14
C ILE A 677 -22.31 -0.47 15.23
N ILE A 678 -23.42 0.21 14.94
CA ILE A 678 -24.20 0.94 15.97
C ILE A 678 -25.59 0.36 16.23
N ARG A 679 -26.10 -0.48 15.31
CA ARG A 679 -27.47 -1.00 15.36
C ARG A 679 -27.76 -1.78 16.64
N HIS A 680 -26.83 -2.64 17.02
CA HIS A 680 -27.00 -3.57 18.14
C HIS A 680 -27.10 -2.84 19.48
N ALA A 681 -26.19 -1.89 19.73
CA ALA A 681 -26.21 -1.07 20.94
C ALA A 681 -27.50 -0.23 21.06
N LEU A 682 -27.99 0.32 19.94
CA LEU A 682 -29.24 1.08 19.91
C LEU A 682 -30.51 0.20 19.97
N LYS A 683 -30.35 -1.13 19.95
CA LYS A 683 -31.42 -2.15 20.04
C LYS A 683 -32.40 -2.14 18.85
N PHE A 684 -31.95 -1.72 17.67
CA PHE A 684 -32.76 -1.77 16.45
C PHE A 684 -32.86 -3.19 15.87
N ARG A 685 -34.05 -3.56 15.39
CA ARG A 685 -34.31 -4.85 14.73
C ARG A 685 -34.58 -4.64 13.25
N TYR A 686 -34.30 -5.63 12.42
CA TYR A 686 -34.68 -5.57 11.00
C TYR A 686 -36.12 -5.99 10.78
N GLU A 687 -36.81 -5.28 9.91
CA GLU A 687 -38.03 -5.78 9.27
C GLU A 687 -37.69 -7.03 8.42
N ARG A 688 -38.64 -7.97 8.31
CA ARG A 688 -38.44 -9.21 7.52
C ARG A 688 -38.05 -8.85 6.09
N GLY A 689 -36.88 -9.34 5.64
CA GLY A 689 -36.37 -9.11 4.28
C GLY A 689 -35.45 -7.89 4.11
N SER A 690 -35.28 -7.04 5.13
CA SER A 690 -34.47 -5.81 5.04
C SER A 690 -32.96 -6.01 5.29
N ARG A 691 -32.58 -7.14 5.91
CA ARG A 691 -31.18 -7.48 6.23
C ARG A 691 -30.24 -7.60 5.01
N PRO A 692 -30.62 -8.25 3.89
CA PRO A 692 -29.79 -8.30 2.69
C PRO A 692 -29.53 -6.92 2.08
N LYS A 693 -30.49 -5.99 2.22
CA LYS A 693 -30.41 -4.65 1.64
C LYS A 693 -29.42 -3.74 2.37
N VAL A 694 -29.31 -3.87 3.70
CA VAL A 694 -28.29 -3.12 4.45
C VAL A 694 -26.88 -3.62 4.13
N LEU A 695 -26.72 -4.94 4.01
CA LEU A 695 -25.46 -5.52 3.56
C LEU A 695 -25.11 -5.03 2.14
N SER A 696 -26.07 -5.00 1.21
CA SER A 696 -25.83 -4.48 -0.14
C SER A 696 -25.46 -3.00 -0.14
N LEU A 697 -26.09 -2.17 0.71
CA LEU A 697 -25.74 -0.74 0.83
C LEU A 697 -24.32 -0.53 1.34
N LEU A 698 -23.89 -1.28 2.36
CA LEU A 698 -22.51 -1.27 2.85
C LEU A 698 -21.50 -1.70 1.76
N LEU A 699 -21.89 -2.68 0.93
CA LEU A 699 -21.05 -3.23 -0.12
C LEU A 699 -21.03 -2.40 -1.42
N GLU A 700 -22.11 -1.70 -1.77
CA GLU A 700 -22.16 -0.79 -2.92
C GLU A 700 -21.17 0.37 -2.80
N TRP A 701 -20.98 0.88 -1.58
CA TRP A 701 -20.04 1.98 -1.35
C TRP A 701 -18.59 1.52 -1.54
N SER A 702 -18.26 0.30 -1.07
CA SER A 702 -16.94 -0.31 -1.33
C SER A 702 -16.62 -0.47 -2.82
N ARG A 703 -17.65 -0.65 -3.67
CA ARG A 703 -17.50 -0.66 -5.14
C ARG A 703 -17.34 0.75 -5.73
N LYS A 704 -18.15 1.73 -5.30
CA LYS A 704 -18.05 3.12 -5.80
C LYS A 704 -16.70 3.77 -5.51
N VAL A 705 -16.06 3.46 -4.38
CA VAL A 705 -14.71 3.96 -4.05
C VAL A 705 -13.63 3.30 -4.91
N ALA A 706 -13.79 2.02 -5.26
CA ALA A 706 -12.90 1.35 -6.19
C ALA A 706 -13.05 1.93 -7.62
N GLU A 707 -14.26 2.26 -8.04
CA GLU A 707 -14.55 2.87 -9.35
C GLU A 707 -14.05 4.33 -9.45
N THR A 708 -14.19 5.15 -8.41
CA THR A 708 -13.64 6.53 -8.40
C THR A 708 -12.11 6.59 -8.34
N ALA A 709 -11.46 5.55 -7.81
CA ALA A 709 -10.00 5.41 -7.88
C ALA A 709 -9.49 5.04 -9.29
N ILE A 710 -10.36 4.48 -10.14
CA ILE A 710 -10.06 4.14 -11.54
C ILE A 710 -10.30 5.36 -12.44
N GLU A 711 -11.37 6.13 -12.23
CA GLU A 711 -11.64 7.36 -13.01
C GLU A 711 -10.59 8.45 -12.79
N ASN A 712 -10.05 8.61 -11.58
CA ASN A 712 -8.99 9.58 -11.31
C ASN A 712 -7.59 9.16 -11.80
N LYS A 713 -7.44 7.96 -12.40
CA LYS A 713 -6.23 7.55 -13.13
C LYS A 713 -6.34 7.77 -14.64
N ALA A 714 -7.51 8.21 -15.14
CA ALA A 714 -7.77 8.43 -16.57
C ALA A 714 -7.77 9.92 -16.97
N VAL A 715 -7.24 10.82 -16.12
CA VAL A 715 -7.05 12.25 -16.44
C VAL A 715 -5.60 12.65 -16.21
#